data_AF-A0A494VWY2-F1
#
_entry.id   AF-A0A494VWY2-F1
#
_cell.length_a   1.000
_cell.length_b   1.000
_cell.length_c   1.000
_cell.angle_alpha   90.00
_cell.angle_beta   90.00
_cell.angle_gamma   90.00
#
_symmetry.space_group_name_H-M   'P 1'
#
loop_
_entity.id
_entity.type
_entity.pdbx_description
1 polymer ?
#
loop_
_entity_poly.entity_id
_entity_poly.type
_entity_poly.pdbx_seq_one_letter_code
_entity_poly.pdbx_strand_id
1 'polypeptide(L)'
;MTTSGKIRLLLALLVVTLLATAVIVQKTYTPANSLVQSARTLEDNLHKKEAFITQKLNNPATFKKLINLRNNDQDAINAIEEFTTHNNTWFITLVNHKLSFWSGVKVLPDSTDTIKEGFSFIQQPNGYYETIRRTVGKFSVIFFIPVKINYAFENQYLKNKFSKDLLDDDNIDIADFTDINVYEVHSLDNDYLFSVRLKNNPADDNFVYYELSFWVLTILALCVLMYNICNYVAQKGYAALSVILLGLFIVLLRFINLNYNLPDFTYKLHVFNPSYYASSAIFPSLGDFCINILLIFWFVSFLYKQRHQLLSNVQNKAAGYIIVVASILILIVSSTALLRLFYGLVLNSKISFDVNNVLSLTGFSMLGVLMLCFAFLIFYLLNEVILTICLKLNVSRSHQAFLLFFGVMTTTVVFAYYQEFTLFYILWMILVFIRAYNFIYQNEQLFAPPFLAIVFVCALIAAIKLNHFEDLKENGTRRALVQKLEIPDDPSADQIFKKIENQIVADTAIVRYFANGTHNGDYLKTRFQKLYFDGYLSKYEFRVHEYDDKEEPTSADKNYSLSVFKDLVLYSSFKVSDYFYRENESFGYQNYFAILPVNTNDKQLGTIVIELKSKPLQSFSAFPELLIDGNLNRDDDFKDYSYAFYSDNKLLSQRGGYIYSRNNNEFKGELKKYIEKTTQNHSAVWYERFTTYSHLIYKPSERNLIVVSREQNSLYYSVTSLTFFLVVLLIFSAVIISLKWLWARIKIFNVATDGFKFRLRINFDKVLYKTRIQISMILAVVITLVLVGFITFLSISNQYYTQQEKMIRDKITRISATLENGLFTKYIAHVDEESQVHFNELANTYATDLTLFDTTGVPLLTTQPKIYENGLVAKRMNARAFINLSMLQKTGFVNDEKIGDLSYKAAYAPITIPNTYKTVAYIQLPYFSNETDYRERISSLLNVMINVYAIVFIAIGLFAIIIARQITAPLNFIQQSLSKTIYGKKNEQIKWSRDDEIGALVKEYNKMISALENSAQRLAQSERESAWREMAKQVAHEIKNPLTPLKLGLQLLDKSWKDKDPKFDQKFERFSKSFVEQIESLSSIASEFSAFAKMPDTKIEQIDIFQMLNQAVTIFKQMDGVFIAYVQPEAPFIINADRDQLLRCFNNLLKNAIEATPQGTQCIIEVNYLITSKNILLTIKDNGNGIPEEMREKIFEPNFTTKSSGTGLGLAFIKNSIENANGKIWFETTMGVGTTFYLSLPAAS
;
A
#
# COMPACT_ATOMS: atom_id res chain seq x y z
N MET A 1 -5.74 31.34 -32.78
CA MET A 1 -5.18 30.67 -31.58
C MET A 1 -5.54 29.19 -31.61
N THR A 2 -4.58 28.27 -31.58
CA THR A 2 -4.86 26.81 -31.59
C THR A 2 -5.62 26.39 -30.32
N THR A 3 -6.35 25.27 -30.36
CA THR A 3 -7.10 24.74 -29.21
C THR A 3 -6.19 24.56 -27.97
N SER A 4 -4.95 24.09 -28.18
CA SER A 4 -3.92 24.00 -27.12
C SER A 4 -3.46 25.36 -26.59
N GLY A 5 -3.45 26.40 -27.44
CA GLY A 5 -3.18 27.77 -27.01
C GLY A 5 -4.29 28.32 -26.11
N LYS A 6 -5.56 28.11 -26.49
CA LYS A 6 -6.74 28.52 -25.68
C LYS A 6 -6.74 27.85 -24.30
N ILE A 7 -6.40 26.55 -24.22
CA ILE A 7 -6.30 25.82 -22.95
C ILE A 7 -5.23 26.43 -22.03
N ARG A 8 -4.05 26.79 -22.57
CA ARG A 8 -2.98 27.43 -21.79
C ARG A 8 -3.39 28.80 -21.26
N LEU A 9 -4.09 29.59 -22.06
CA LEU A 9 -4.61 30.90 -21.63
C LEU A 9 -5.71 30.76 -20.57
N LEU A 10 -6.62 29.79 -20.72
CA LEU A 10 -7.62 29.48 -19.68
C LEU A 10 -6.98 29.01 -18.38
N LEU A 11 -5.95 28.16 -18.43
CA LEU A 11 -5.20 27.75 -17.23
C LEU A 11 -4.46 28.92 -16.57
N ALA A 12 -3.87 29.82 -17.36
CA ALA A 12 -3.23 31.01 -16.82
C ALA A 12 -4.25 31.95 -16.14
N LEU A 13 -5.41 32.16 -16.76
CA LEU A 13 -6.49 32.95 -16.18
C LEU A 13 -7.02 32.30 -14.90
N LEU A 14 -7.17 30.97 -14.89
CA LEU A 14 -7.56 30.20 -13.70
C LEU A 14 -6.56 30.39 -12.55
N VAL A 15 -5.26 30.27 -12.82
CA VAL A 15 -4.19 30.51 -11.82
C VAL A 15 -4.31 31.92 -11.23
N VAL A 16 -4.47 32.94 -12.07
CA VAL A 16 -4.61 34.33 -11.61
C VAL A 16 -5.87 34.50 -10.75
N THR A 17 -7.01 33.94 -11.17
CA THR A 17 -8.26 34.01 -10.39
C THR A 17 -8.16 33.29 -9.06
N LEU A 18 -7.61 32.08 -9.00
CA LEU A 18 -7.45 31.32 -7.76
C LEU A 18 -6.47 31.99 -6.80
N LEU A 19 -5.37 32.53 -7.33
CA LEU A 19 -4.40 33.30 -6.55
C LEU A 19 -5.06 34.56 -5.96
N ALA A 20 -5.83 35.30 -6.76
CA ALA A 20 -6.56 36.48 -6.28
C ALA A 20 -7.56 36.09 -5.18
N THR A 21 -8.32 35.01 -5.36
CA THR A 21 -9.24 34.51 -4.34
C THR A 21 -8.52 34.07 -3.06
N ALA A 22 -7.38 33.36 -3.17
CA ALA A 22 -6.58 32.96 -2.01
C ALA A 22 -6.14 34.18 -1.18
N VAL A 23 -5.66 35.23 -1.85
CA VAL A 23 -5.24 36.49 -1.21
C VAL A 23 -6.42 37.25 -0.61
N ILE A 24 -7.59 37.26 -1.29
CA ILE A 24 -8.81 37.90 -0.76
C ILE A 24 -9.25 37.17 0.51
N VAL A 25 -9.36 35.84 0.48
CA VAL A 25 -9.70 35.00 1.64
C VAL A 25 -8.73 35.35 2.79
N GLN A 26 -7.42 35.28 2.57
CA GLN A 26 -6.43 35.63 3.59
C GLN A 26 -6.65 37.02 4.23
N LYS A 27 -7.10 38.02 3.45
CA LYS A 27 -7.39 39.38 3.94
C LYS A 27 -8.77 39.59 4.57
N THR A 28 -9.74 38.68 4.35
CA THR A 28 -11.12 38.85 4.80
C THR A 28 -11.34 38.36 6.23
N TYR A 29 -10.44 37.51 6.74
CA TYR A 29 -10.53 36.96 8.09
C TYR A 29 -9.95 37.91 9.14
N THR A 30 -10.83 38.42 10.01
CA THR A 30 -10.46 39.27 11.15
C THR A 30 -10.77 38.56 12.46
N PRO A 31 -9.92 38.70 13.51
CA PRO A 31 -10.12 38.10 14.84
C PRO A 31 -11.53 38.30 15.43
N ALA A 32 -12.16 39.45 15.17
CA ALA A 32 -13.52 39.75 15.64
C ALA A 32 -14.60 38.83 15.05
N ASN A 33 -14.47 38.41 13.79
CA ASN A 33 -15.45 37.53 13.14
C ASN A 33 -15.35 36.09 13.69
N SER A 34 -14.13 35.65 14.01
CA SER A 34 -13.89 34.33 14.63
C SER A 34 -14.54 34.23 16.00
N LEU A 35 -14.37 35.27 16.85
CA LEU A 35 -15.00 35.32 18.16
C LEU A 35 -16.52 35.14 18.08
N VAL A 36 -17.19 35.93 17.23
CA VAL A 36 -18.65 35.88 17.09
C VAL A 36 -19.12 34.53 16.56
N GLN A 37 -18.39 33.93 15.61
CA GLN A 37 -18.75 32.65 15.02
C GLN A 37 -18.65 31.50 16.03
N SER A 38 -17.52 31.38 16.73
CA SER A 38 -17.31 30.35 17.75
C SER A 38 -18.28 30.54 18.92
N ALA A 39 -18.51 31.79 19.36
CA ALA A 39 -19.44 32.10 20.45
C ALA A 39 -20.89 31.76 20.09
N ARG A 40 -21.36 32.08 18.88
CA ARG A 40 -22.70 31.68 18.42
C ARG A 40 -22.87 30.17 18.31
N THR A 41 -21.83 29.47 17.83
CA THR A 41 -21.88 28.01 17.74
C THR A 41 -22.01 27.39 19.13
N LEU A 42 -21.24 27.91 20.10
CA LEU A 42 -21.34 27.52 21.51
C LEU A 42 -22.75 27.77 22.05
N GLU A 43 -23.29 28.98 21.86
CA GLU A 43 -24.63 29.41 22.31
C GLU A 43 -25.75 28.56 21.69
N ASP A 44 -25.77 28.39 20.36
CA ASP A 44 -26.77 27.57 19.66
C ASP A 44 -26.78 26.11 20.12
N ASN A 45 -25.60 25.54 20.38
CA ASN A 45 -25.48 24.16 20.87
C ASN A 45 -25.88 24.04 22.34
N LEU A 46 -25.63 25.06 23.14
CA LEU A 46 -26.11 25.15 24.52
C LEU A 46 -27.65 25.20 24.55
N HIS A 47 -28.26 26.08 23.75
CA HIS A 47 -29.72 26.20 23.61
C HIS A 47 -30.38 24.88 23.19
N LYS A 48 -29.75 24.08 22.32
CA LYS A 48 -30.27 22.74 21.97
C LYS A 48 -30.31 21.81 23.17
N LYS A 49 -29.28 21.82 24.03
CA LYS A 49 -29.25 21.01 25.25
C LYS A 49 -30.26 21.51 26.28
N GLU A 50 -30.35 22.82 26.45
CA GLU A 50 -31.35 23.46 27.32
C GLU A 50 -32.77 23.11 26.89
N ALA A 51 -33.09 23.25 25.59
CA ALA A 51 -34.39 22.90 25.03
C ALA A 51 -34.74 21.42 25.25
N PHE A 52 -33.77 20.52 25.05
CA PHE A 52 -33.94 19.08 25.31
C PHE A 52 -34.29 18.81 26.78
N ILE A 53 -33.54 19.37 27.73
CA ILE A 53 -33.76 19.16 29.16
C ILE A 53 -35.09 19.78 29.60
N THR A 54 -35.38 21.00 29.16
CA THR A 54 -36.62 21.71 29.48
C THR A 54 -37.84 20.96 28.94
N GLN A 55 -37.76 20.42 27.72
CA GLN A 55 -38.82 19.56 27.15
C GLN A 55 -39.08 18.32 28.02
N LYS A 56 -38.01 17.67 28.51
CA LYS A 56 -38.12 16.46 29.36
C LYS A 56 -38.67 16.80 30.75
N LEU A 57 -38.23 17.91 31.33
CA LEU A 57 -38.74 18.40 32.61
C LEU A 57 -40.23 18.78 32.52
N ASN A 58 -40.64 19.38 31.41
CA ASN A 58 -42.04 19.79 31.16
C ASN A 58 -42.97 18.61 30.89
N ASN A 59 -42.45 17.45 30.49
CA ASN A 59 -43.25 16.23 30.32
C ASN A 59 -43.59 15.60 31.69
N PRO A 60 -44.87 15.55 32.09
CA PRO A 60 -45.26 15.03 33.41
C PRO A 60 -44.86 13.56 33.64
N ALA A 61 -44.87 12.73 32.59
CA ALA A 61 -44.52 11.32 32.70
C ALA A 61 -43.02 11.13 32.96
N THR A 62 -42.16 11.87 32.26
CA THR A 62 -40.70 11.84 32.45
C THR A 62 -40.32 12.41 33.80
N PHE A 63 -40.91 13.54 34.20
CA PHE A 63 -40.66 14.14 35.52
C PHE A 63 -41.06 13.20 36.66
N LYS A 64 -42.18 12.48 36.54
CA LYS A 64 -42.61 11.48 37.53
C LYS A 64 -41.62 10.33 37.69
N LYS A 65 -40.96 9.88 36.62
CA LYS A 65 -39.90 8.86 36.70
C LYS A 65 -38.69 9.36 37.50
N LEU A 66 -38.30 10.63 37.31
CA LEU A 66 -37.18 11.24 38.04
C LEU A 66 -37.42 11.32 39.57
N ILE A 67 -38.68 11.35 40.00
CA ILE A 67 -39.02 11.36 41.44
C ILE A 67 -38.67 10.02 42.11
N ASN A 68 -38.82 8.89 41.41
CA ASN A 68 -38.72 7.56 42.02
C ASN A 68 -37.42 6.80 41.71
N LEU A 69 -36.38 7.48 41.22
CA LEU A 69 -35.12 6.82 40.80
C LEU A 69 -34.44 6.02 41.91
N ARG A 70 -34.59 6.43 43.18
CA ARG A 70 -33.99 5.71 44.31
C ARG A 70 -34.63 4.35 44.58
N ASN A 71 -35.88 4.14 44.16
CA ASN A 71 -36.63 2.91 44.42
C ASN A 71 -36.96 2.13 43.14
N ASN A 72 -36.55 2.63 41.96
CA ASN A 72 -36.75 1.98 40.67
C ASN A 72 -35.43 1.97 39.90
N ASP A 73 -34.77 0.82 39.91
CA ASP A 73 -33.48 0.56 39.27
C ASP A 73 -33.55 0.74 37.75
N GLN A 74 -34.63 0.28 37.10
CA GLN A 74 -34.77 0.41 35.64
C GLN A 74 -34.94 1.87 35.22
N ASP A 75 -35.76 2.65 35.92
CA ASP A 75 -35.91 4.08 35.64
C ASP A 75 -34.61 4.85 35.91
N ALA A 76 -33.85 4.47 36.95
CA ALA A 76 -32.55 5.03 37.27
C ALA A 76 -31.51 4.77 36.16
N ILE A 77 -31.41 3.52 35.69
CA ILE A 77 -30.49 3.14 34.61
C ILE A 77 -30.88 3.87 33.31
N ASN A 78 -32.16 3.86 32.95
CA ASN A 78 -32.65 4.54 31.75
C ASN A 78 -32.36 6.05 31.78
N ALA A 79 -32.54 6.71 32.94
CA ALA A 79 -32.24 8.13 33.08
C ALA A 79 -30.74 8.42 32.96
N ILE A 80 -29.86 7.59 33.53
CA ILE A 80 -28.40 7.72 33.38
C ILE A 80 -27.99 7.52 31.91
N GLU A 81 -28.59 6.55 31.22
CA GLU A 81 -28.32 6.32 29.80
C GLU A 81 -28.76 7.52 28.96
N GLU A 82 -30.00 7.98 29.11
CA GLU A 82 -30.56 9.07 28.33
C GLU A 82 -29.82 10.39 28.53
N PHE A 83 -29.62 10.83 29.78
CA PHE A 83 -29.04 12.15 30.05
C PHE A 83 -27.52 12.13 30.12
N THR A 84 -26.93 11.19 30.85
CA THR A 84 -25.48 11.22 31.14
C THR A 84 -24.66 10.52 30.08
N THR A 85 -25.11 9.37 29.57
CA THR A 85 -24.33 8.60 28.59
C THR A 85 -24.48 9.13 27.16
N HIS A 86 -25.72 9.36 26.71
CA HIS A 86 -25.98 9.81 25.34
C HIS A 86 -25.89 11.33 25.15
N ASN A 87 -26.28 12.11 26.17
CA ASN A 87 -26.33 13.58 26.08
C ASN A 87 -25.29 14.30 26.93
N ASN A 88 -24.35 13.58 27.57
CA ASN A 88 -23.23 14.14 28.33
C ASN A 88 -23.68 15.20 29.37
N THR A 89 -24.81 14.95 30.02
CA THR A 89 -25.41 15.84 31.01
C THR A 89 -25.59 15.08 32.32
N TRP A 90 -25.03 15.61 33.40
CA TRP A 90 -25.18 15.01 34.73
C TRP A 90 -26.39 15.61 35.43
N PHE A 91 -26.99 14.86 36.34
CA PHE A 91 -28.06 15.35 37.19
C PHE A 91 -27.99 14.78 38.60
N ILE A 92 -28.63 15.49 39.52
CA ILE A 92 -28.92 15.05 40.89
C ILE A 92 -30.40 15.29 41.21
N THR A 93 -30.94 14.49 42.12
CA THR A 93 -32.28 14.71 42.67
C THR A 93 -32.19 14.96 44.17
N LEU A 94 -33.03 15.87 44.65
CA LEU A 94 -33.11 16.32 46.03
C LEU A 94 -34.51 16.08 46.57
N VAL A 95 -34.62 15.60 47.80
CA VAL A 95 -35.88 15.50 48.56
C VAL A 95 -35.68 16.24 49.88
N ASN A 96 -36.51 17.24 50.17
CA ASN A 96 -36.34 18.13 51.33
C ASN A 96 -34.93 18.75 51.40
N HIS A 97 -34.40 19.24 50.28
CA HIS A 97 -33.04 19.80 50.15
C HIS A 97 -31.90 18.81 50.46
N LYS A 98 -32.17 17.51 50.59
CA LYS A 98 -31.14 16.48 50.78
C LYS A 98 -30.97 15.64 49.52
N LEU A 99 -29.73 15.26 49.22
CA LEU A 99 -29.40 14.39 48.09
C LEU A 99 -30.17 13.06 48.19
N SER A 100 -30.94 12.77 47.15
CA SER A 100 -31.70 11.52 47.01
C SER A 100 -31.06 10.58 45.98
N PHE A 101 -30.59 11.11 44.86
CA PHE A 101 -29.95 10.33 43.79
C PHE A 101 -28.96 11.20 43.00
N TRP A 102 -27.97 10.57 42.38
CA TRP A 102 -27.00 11.20 41.48
C TRP A 102 -26.76 10.29 40.28
N SER A 103 -26.43 10.88 39.14
CA SER A 103 -26.32 10.18 37.86
C SER A 103 -24.92 9.66 37.52
N GLY A 104 -23.88 10.20 38.14
CA GLY A 104 -22.49 9.84 37.85
C GLY A 104 -21.49 10.57 38.73
N VAL A 105 -20.21 10.42 38.42
CA VAL A 105 -19.12 10.85 39.30
C VAL A 105 -18.40 12.12 38.85
N LYS A 106 -18.92 12.85 37.84
CA LYS A 106 -18.24 14.03 37.31
C LYS A 106 -18.47 15.28 38.14
N VAL A 107 -19.69 15.51 38.63
CA VAL A 107 -20.05 16.74 39.33
C VAL A 107 -21.05 16.45 40.45
N LEU A 108 -20.76 16.99 41.63
CA LEU A 108 -21.65 17.01 42.77
C LEU A 108 -21.28 18.23 43.63
N PRO A 109 -22.06 19.32 43.60
CA PRO A 109 -21.77 20.51 44.38
C PRO A 109 -21.84 20.24 45.90
N ASP A 110 -20.96 20.87 46.67
CA ASP A 110 -20.98 20.79 48.14
C ASP A 110 -22.25 21.44 48.74
N SER A 111 -22.75 22.50 48.11
CA SER A 111 -24.07 23.10 48.40
C SER A 111 -24.85 23.36 47.11
N THR A 112 -26.17 23.22 47.20
CA THR A 112 -27.11 23.50 46.09
C THR A 112 -27.90 24.79 46.31
N ASP A 113 -27.60 25.54 47.37
CA ASP A 113 -28.35 26.75 47.76
C ASP A 113 -28.10 27.92 46.81
N THR A 114 -26.93 27.94 46.16
CA THR A 114 -26.54 28.96 45.17
C THR A 114 -27.19 28.74 43.79
N ILE A 115 -27.81 27.59 43.56
CA ILE A 115 -28.44 27.22 42.28
C ILE A 115 -29.90 27.66 42.33
N LYS A 116 -30.23 28.70 41.54
CA LYS A 116 -31.59 29.26 41.46
C LYS A 116 -32.51 28.33 40.66
N GLU A 117 -33.82 28.54 40.78
CA GLU A 117 -34.80 27.88 39.90
C GLU A 117 -34.62 28.39 38.47
N GLY A 118 -34.71 27.50 37.47
CA GLY A 118 -34.39 27.84 36.08
C GLY A 118 -32.90 27.65 35.77
N PHE A 119 -32.32 28.56 34.99
CA PHE A 119 -30.93 28.51 34.53
C PHE A 119 -29.98 29.18 35.53
N SER A 120 -28.80 28.61 35.72
CA SER A 120 -27.73 29.19 36.55
C SER A 120 -26.36 28.72 36.07
N PHE A 121 -25.38 29.62 36.03
CA PHE A 121 -24.00 29.27 35.70
C PHE A 121 -23.16 29.14 36.97
N ILE A 122 -22.53 27.99 37.16
CA ILE A 122 -21.72 27.71 38.36
C ILE A 122 -20.32 27.23 37.99
N GLN A 123 -19.37 27.55 38.86
CA GLN A 123 -18.02 27.01 38.81
C GLN A 123 -17.88 25.87 39.83
N GLN A 124 -17.21 24.80 39.41
CA GLN A 124 -16.81 23.67 40.24
C GLN A 124 -15.29 23.44 40.07
N PRO A 125 -14.62 22.69 40.96
CA PRO A 125 -13.16 22.53 40.91
C PRO A 125 -12.63 21.93 39.59
N ASN A 126 -13.47 21.22 38.83
CA ASN A 126 -13.12 20.60 37.56
C ASN A 126 -13.67 21.31 36.31
N GLY A 127 -14.40 22.42 36.47
CA GLY A 127 -14.96 23.12 35.32
C GLY A 127 -16.13 24.03 35.62
N TYR A 128 -16.63 24.63 34.55
CA TYR A 128 -17.79 25.49 34.51
C TYR A 128 -18.98 24.72 33.97
N TYR A 129 -20.11 24.88 34.64
CA TYR A 129 -21.34 24.15 34.34
C TYR A 129 -22.50 25.13 34.25
N GLU A 130 -23.32 24.94 33.23
CA GLU A 130 -24.66 25.48 33.25
C GLU A 130 -25.57 24.49 33.98
N THR A 131 -26.44 25.01 34.83
CA THR A 131 -27.36 24.23 35.64
C THR A 131 -28.79 24.60 35.37
N ILE A 132 -29.65 23.58 35.32
CA ILE A 132 -31.09 23.74 35.12
C ILE A 132 -31.79 23.08 36.30
N ARG A 133 -32.42 23.89 37.14
CA ARG A 133 -33.15 23.42 38.33
C ARG A 133 -34.65 23.50 38.11
N ARG A 134 -35.33 22.41 38.48
CA ARG A 134 -36.79 22.37 38.61
C ARG A 134 -37.22 21.82 39.94
N THR A 135 -38.10 22.54 40.63
CA THR A 135 -38.62 22.21 41.96
C THR A 135 -40.14 22.07 41.93
N VAL A 136 -40.64 20.93 42.40
CA VAL A 136 -42.09 20.67 42.55
C VAL A 136 -42.35 20.11 43.95
N GLY A 137 -43.01 20.91 44.79
CA GLY A 137 -43.26 20.56 46.19
C GLY A 137 -41.95 20.38 46.97
N LYS A 138 -41.72 19.17 47.48
CA LYS A 138 -40.51 18.81 48.27
C LYS A 138 -39.37 18.22 47.43
N PHE A 139 -39.59 18.03 46.13
CA PHE A 139 -38.64 17.40 45.21
C PHE A 139 -38.02 18.45 44.29
N SER A 140 -36.69 18.40 44.13
CA SER A 140 -35.98 19.17 43.10
C SER A 140 -35.09 18.25 42.27
N VAL A 141 -34.94 18.56 41.00
CA VAL A 141 -33.92 17.97 40.12
C VAL A 141 -33.04 19.08 39.55
N ILE A 142 -31.74 18.83 39.50
CA ILE A 142 -30.75 19.78 38.97
C ILE A 142 -29.93 19.04 37.92
N PHE A 143 -29.95 19.55 36.70
CA PHE A 143 -29.08 19.11 35.61
C PHE A 143 -27.82 19.98 35.54
N PHE A 144 -26.73 19.41 35.07
CA PHE A 144 -25.40 20.02 34.91
C PHE A 144 -24.91 19.73 33.49
N ILE A 145 -24.89 20.76 32.66
CA ILE A 145 -24.29 20.74 31.34
C ILE A 145 -22.85 21.24 31.49
N PRO A 146 -21.82 20.41 31.20
CA PRO A 146 -20.45 20.90 31.21
C PRO A 146 -20.25 21.91 30.08
N VAL A 147 -19.89 23.15 30.43
CA VAL A 147 -19.59 24.21 29.46
C VAL A 147 -18.12 24.19 29.10
N LYS A 148 -17.25 24.38 30.10
CA LYS A 148 -15.79 24.35 29.94
C LYS A 148 -15.17 23.52 31.04
N ILE A 149 -14.32 22.57 30.68
CA ILE A 149 -13.54 21.78 31.62
C ILE A 149 -12.34 22.63 32.08
N ASN A 150 -12.08 22.64 33.38
CA ASN A 150 -11.01 23.43 33.99
C ASN A 150 -10.41 22.67 35.18
N TYR A 151 -9.34 21.92 34.92
CA TYR A 151 -8.57 21.19 35.91
C TYR A 151 -7.42 22.05 36.47
N ALA A 152 -7.01 21.77 37.71
CA ALA A 152 -5.90 22.46 38.37
C ALA A 152 -4.54 22.26 37.67
N PHE A 153 -4.40 21.21 36.87
CA PHE A 153 -3.21 20.90 36.06
C PHE A 153 -3.64 20.17 34.78
N GLU A 154 -2.82 20.25 33.74
CA GLU A 154 -3.07 19.62 32.43
C GLU A 154 -2.06 18.50 32.16
N ASN A 155 -2.52 17.44 31.50
CA ASN A 155 -1.68 16.34 31.04
C ASN A 155 -2.30 15.68 29.78
N GLN A 156 -1.86 14.47 29.43
CA GLN A 156 -2.38 13.80 28.23
C GLN A 156 -3.87 13.45 28.30
N TYR A 157 -4.40 13.27 29.51
CA TYR A 157 -5.79 12.90 29.76
C TYR A 157 -6.65 14.09 30.21
N LEU A 158 -6.06 15.07 30.89
CA LEU A 158 -6.72 16.26 31.44
C LEU A 158 -6.35 17.47 30.58
N LYS A 159 -7.31 18.03 29.85
CA LYS A 159 -7.11 19.25 29.03
C LYS A 159 -8.20 20.26 29.30
N ASN A 160 -7.82 21.53 29.43
CA ASN A 160 -8.75 22.62 29.73
C ASN A 160 -9.34 23.18 28.44
N LYS A 161 -10.51 22.67 28.05
CA LYS A 161 -11.21 23.04 26.81
C LYS A 161 -12.72 23.14 27.03
N PHE A 162 -13.41 23.81 26.11
CA PHE A 162 -14.87 23.72 26.05
C PHE A 162 -15.31 22.28 25.81
N SER A 163 -16.51 21.94 26.29
CA SER A 163 -17.07 20.62 26.06
C SER A 163 -17.26 20.40 24.56
N LYS A 164 -16.75 19.27 24.03
CA LYS A 164 -16.81 18.95 22.59
C LYS A 164 -18.22 19.01 21.99
N ASP A 165 -19.24 18.73 22.80
CA ASP A 165 -20.63 18.79 22.34
C ASP A 165 -21.14 20.22 22.11
N LEU A 166 -20.45 21.22 22.65
CA LEU A 166 -20.82 22.64 22.54
C LEU A 166 -19.92 23.35 21.54
N LEU A 167 -18.61 23.10 21.59
CA LEU A 167 -17.62 23.73 20.73
C LEU A 167 -16.47 22.76 20.41
N ASP A 168 -16.21 22.58 19.12
CA ASP A 168 -15.10 21.74 18.63
C ASP A 168 -13.79 22.52 18.47
N ASP A 169 -13.87 23.84 18.22
CA ASP A 169 -12.69 24.71 18.10
C ASP A 169 -12.16 25.16 19.48
N ASP A 170 -10.91 25.64 19.50
CA ASP A 170 -10.23 26.12 20.71
C ASP A 170 -9.86 27.61 20.58
N ASN A 171 -10.70 28.37 19.88
CA ASN A 171 -10.43 29.77 19.52
C ASN A 171 -10.78 30.76 20.63
N ILE A 172 -11.73 30.38 21.47
CA ILE A 172 -12.29 31.25 22.50
C ILE A 172 -11.97 30.71 23.90
N ASP A 173 -12.02 31.61 24.87
CA ASP A 173 -11.96 31.31 26.30
C ASP A 173 -13.06 32.09 27.03
N ILE A 174 -13.42 31.66 28.24
CA ILE A 174 -14.28 32.45 29.13
C ILE A 174 -13.54 33.76 29.45
N ALA A 175 -14.24 34.87 29.29
CA ALA A 175 -13.69 36.20 29.51
C ALA A 175 -13.62 36.54 31.00
N ASP A 176 -12.52 37.16 31.40
CA ASP A 176 -12.40 37.83 32.69
C ASP A 176 -13.04 39.22 32.61
N PHE A 177 -13.35 39.80 33.77
CA PHE A 177 -13.97 41.13 33.90
C PHE A 177 -13.12 42.28 33.32
N THR A 178 -11.84 42.05 33.01
CA THR A 178 -10.92 43.04 32.41
C THR A 178 -10.80 42.93 30.90
N ASP A 179 -11.34 41.87 30.30
CA ASP A 179 -11.19 41.62 28.87
C ASP A 179 -12.08 42.55 28.03
N ILE A 180 -11.52 43.01 26.91
CA ILE A 180 -12.16 43.94 25.97
C ILE A 180 -12.48 43.16 24.68
N ASN A 181 -13.59 43.47 24.02
CA ASN A 181 -14.14 42.74 22.86
C ASN A 181 -14.57 41.32 23.22
N VAL A 182 -15.59 41.22 24.08
CA VAL A 182 -16.20 39.96 24.51
C VAL A 182 -17.54 39.75 23.80
N TYR A 183 -17.98 38.50 23.73
CA TYR A 183 -19.34 38.12 23.31
C TYR A 183 -20.09 37.56 24.51
N GLU A 184 -21.28 38.09 24.78
CA GLU A 184 -22.16 37.64 25.87
C GLU A 184 -22.96 36.42 25.42
N VAL A 185 -22.88 35.32 26.16
CA VAL A 185 -23.63 34.09 25.91
C VAL A 185 -24.84 34.07 26.83
N HIS A 186 -26.03 33.89 26.25
CA HIS A 186 -27.30 33.87 26.97
C HIS A 186 -27.95 32.48 26.96
N SER A 187 -28.82 32.22 27.94
CA SER A 187 -29.69 31.03 27.95
C SER A 187 -30.83 31.15 26.94
N LEU A 188 -31.60 30.08 26.76
CA LEU A 188 -32.81 30.02 25.94
C LEU A 188 -33.87 31.05 26.36
N ASP A 189 -33.91 31.39 27.66
CA ASP A 189 -34.81 32.41 28.23
C ASP A 189 -34.19 33.83 28.17
N ASN A 190 -33.05 33.98 27.48
CA ASN A 190 -32.31 35.22 27.28
C ASN A 190 -31.66 35.78 28.57
N ASP A 191 -31.49 34.95 29.60
CA ASP A 191 -30.73 35.31 30.80
C ASP A 191 -29.22 35.27 30.51
N TYR A 192 -28.46 36.24 31.03
CA TYR A 192 -27.01 36.25 30.90
C TYR A 192 -26.37 35.07 31.65
N LEU A 193 -25.52 34.29 30.99
CA LEU A 193 -24.78 33.17 31.60
C LEU A 193 -23.31 33.54 31.85
N PHE A 194 -22.55 33.83 30.80
CA PHE A 194 -21.13 34.20 30.86
C PHE A 194 -20.70 34.92 29.57
N SER A 195 -19.49 35.48 29.57
CA SER A 195 -18.90 36.11 28.39
C SER A 195 -17.70 35.31 27.90
N VAL A 196 -17.44 35.36 26.58
CA VAL A 196 -16.28 34.71 25.95
C VAL A 196 -15.42 35.73 25.21
N ARG A 197 -14.12 35.45 25.14
CA ARG A 197 -13.10 36.23 24.43
C ARG A 197 -12.30 35.35 23.48
N LEU A 198 -11.59 35.98 22.55
CA LEU A 198 -10.66 35.26 21.70
C LEU A 198 -9.34 34.96 22.45
N LYS A 199 -8.78 33.76 22.27
CA LYS A 199 -7.43 33.44 22.74
C LYS A 199 -6.39 34.22 21.92
N ASN A 200 -5.21 34.46 22.49
CA ASN A 200 -4.12 35.22 21.86
C ASN A 200 -3.52 34.56 20.59
N ASN A 201 -4.00 33.38 20.19
CA ASN A 201 -3.60 32.68 18.95
C ASN A 201 -4.69 31.67 18.55
N PRO A 202 -5.80 32.11 17.90
CA PRO A 202 -6.91 31.22 17.55
C PRO A 202 -6.48 30.20 16.49
N ALA A 203 -6.76 28.92 16.75
CA ALA A 203 -6.60 27.83 15.80
C ALA A 203 -7.91 27.62 15.03
N ASP A 204 -8.21 28.48 14.06
CA ASP A 204 -9.46 28.37 13.31
C ASP A 204 -9.26 27.54 12.03
N ASP A 205 -9.46 26.23 12.18
CA ASP A 205 -9.18 25.21 11.19
C ASP A 205 -9.95 25.42 9.87
N ASN A 206 -11.21 25.87 9.93
CA ASN A 206 -12.09 25.93 8.74
C ASN A 206 -11.66 26.99 7.72
N PHE A 207 -11.28 28.18 8.20
CA PHE A 207 -10.83 29.24 7.30
C PHE A 207 -9.45 28.93 6.72
N VAL A 208 -8.57 28.37 7.57
CA VAL A 208 -7.28 27.85 7.15
C VAL A 208 -7.45 26.80 6.06
N TYR A 209 -8.46 25.92 6.13
CA TYR A 209 -8.75 24.95 5.08
C TYR A 209 -9.24 25.58 3.76
N TYR A 210 -10.04 26.64 3.78
CA TYR A 210 -10.41 27.36 2.55
C TYR A 210 -9.21 28.07 1.92
N GLU A 211 -8.44 28.81 2.72
CA GLU A 211 -7.19 29.45 2.29
C GLU A 211 -6.24 28.42 1.68
N LEU A 212 -6.02 27.31 2.39
CA LEU A 212 -5.22 26.18 1.94
C LEU A 212 -5.74 25.60 0.64
N SER A 213 -7.05 25.39 0.51
CA SER A 213 -7.65 24.81 -0.69
C SER A 213 -7.39 25.67 -1.93
N PHE A 214 -7.55 26.99 -1.82
CA PHE A 214 -7.27 27.90 -2.94
C PHE A 214 -5.79 27.98 -3.29
N TRP A 215 -4.90 27.98 -2.30
CA TRP A 215 -3.46 27.93 -2.57
C TRP A 215 -3.02 26.61 -3.21
N VAL A 216 -3.50 25.47 -2.70
CA VAL A 216 -3.24 24.15 -3.27
C VAL A 216 -3.76 24.08 -4.70
N LEU A 217 -4.97 24.56 -4.98
CA LEU A 217 -5.53 24.64 -6.33
C LEU A 217 -4.71 25.56 -7.23
N THR A 218 -4.22 26.68 -6.71
CA THR A 218 -3.35 27.62 -7.46
C THR A 218 -2.03 26.95 -7.85
N ILE A 219 -1.35 26.29 -6.90
CA ILE A 219 -0.10 25.57 -7.16
C ILE A 219 -0.34 24.41 -8.13
N LEU A 220 -1.41 23.64 -7.96
CA LEU A 220 -1.76 22.56 -8.87
C LEU A 220 -2.04 23.08 -10.29
N ALA A 221 -2.82 24.14 -10.42
CA ALA A 221 -3.10 24.77 -11.72
C ALA A 221 -1.82 25.30 -12.38
N LEU A 222 -0.92 25.91 -11.59
CA LEU A 222 0.39 26.38 -12.04
C LEU A 222 1.28 25.21 -12.52
N CYS A 223 1.31 24.10 -11.77
CA CYS A 223 2.02 22.88 -12.15
C CYS A 223 1.45 22.28 -13.45
N VAL A 224 0.12 22.24 -13.62
CA VAL A 224 -0.53 21.76 -14.85
C VAL A 224 -0.23 22.68 -16.03
N LEU A 225 -0.24 24.00 -15.83
CA LEU A 225 0.15 24.97 -16.84
C LEU A 225 1.60 24.75 -17.27
N MET A 226 2.52 24.65 -16.31
CA MET A 226 3.94 24.43 -16.59
C MET A 226 4.18 23.09 -17.28
N TYR A 227 3.53 22.01 -16.84
CA TYR A 227 3.57 20.71 -17.52
C TYR A 227 3.17 20.82 -19.01
N ASN A 228 2.09 21.56 -19.30
CA ASN A 228 1.63 21.77 -20.68
C ASN A 228 2.65 22.57 -21.50
N ILE A 229 3.30 23.59 -20.92
CA ILE A 229 4.35 24.37 -21.57
C ILE A 229 5.57 23.48 -21.87
N CYS A 230 6.08 22.74 -20.89
CA CYS A 230 7.21 21.83 -21.07
C CYS A 230 6.89 20.76 -22.13
N ASN A 231 5.70 20.18 -22.09
CA ASN A 231 5.28 19.18 -23.06
C ASN A 231 5.16 19.76 -24.48
N TYR A 232 4.73 21.01 -24.62
CA TYR A 232 4.72 21.72 -25.91
C TYR A 232 6.13 21.94 -26.45
N VAL A 233 7.09 22.35 -25.60
CA VAL A 233 8.50 22.50 -25.98
C VAL A 233 9.12 21.15 -26.40
N ALA A 234 8.82 20.08 -25.67
CA ALA A 234 9.27 18.74 -26.02
C ALA A 234 8.71 18.26 -27.38
N GLN A 235 7.42 18.49 -27.64
CA GLN A 235 6.78 18.15 -28.92
C GLN A 235 7.37 18.89 -30.12
N LYS A 236 8.03 20.04 -29.89
CA LYS A 236 8.76 20.80 -30.91
C LYS A 236 10.18 20.26 -31.18
N GLY A 237 10.60 19.19 -30.51
CA GLY A 237 11.92 18.56 -30.66
C GLY A 237 12.93 18.95 -29.58
N TYR A 238 12.58 19.87 -28.66
CA TYR A 238 13.49 20.36 -27.62
C TYR A 238 13.26 19.65 -26.27
N ALA A 239 13.37 18.33 -26.25
CA ALA A 239 13.11 17.52 -25.06
C ALA A 239 14.04 17.87 -23.88
N ALA A 240 15.35 18.01 -24.11
CA ALA A 240 16.31 18.36 -23.05
C ALA A 240 16.02 19.76 -22.44
N LEU A 241 15.73 20.75 -23.28
CA LEU A 241 15.34 22.09 -22.82
C LEU A 241 14.07 22.06 -21.97
N SER A 242 13.08 21.23 -22.34
CA SER A 242 11.85 21.09 -21.57
C SER A 242 12.07 20.52 -20.16
N VAL A 243 13.04 19.61 -20.00
CA VAL A 243 13.42 19.04 -18.70
C VAL A 243 14.13 20.09 -17.85
N ILE A 244 15.07 20.84 -18.43
CA ILE A 244 15.78 21.93 -17.73
C ILE A 244 14.78 23.00 -17.26
N LEU A 245 13.83 23.39 -18.13
CA LEU A 245 12.81 24.37 -17.81
C LEU A 245 11.91 23.93 -16.65
N LEU A 246 11.50 22.66 -16.62
CA LEU A 246 10.75 22.10 -15.48
C LEU A 246 11.58 22.09 -14.19
N GLY A 247 12.86 21.70 -14.28
CA GLY A 247 13.77 21.68 -13.13
C GLY A 247 13.96 23.07 -12.53
N LEU A 248 14.22 24.08 -13.36
CA LEU A 248 14.34 25.47 -12.93
C LEU A 248 13.04 25.99 -12.29
N PHE A 249 11.88 25.63 -12.84
CA PHE A 249 10.60 25.99 -12.24
C PHE A 249 10.42 25.40 -10.84
N ILE A 250 10.76 24.12 -10.63
CA ILE A 250 10.67 23.47 -9.32
C ILE A 250 11.62 24.14 -8.31
N VAL A 251 12.86 24.43 -8.72
CA VAL A 251 13.84 25.12 -7.87
C VAL A 251 13.36 26.52 -7.52
N LEU A 252 12.83 27.28 -8.48
CA LEU A 252 12.29 28.62 -8.24
C LEU A 252 11.09 28.57 -7.29
N LEU A 253 10.16 27.64 -7.50
CA LEU A 253 8.98 27.45 -6.66
C LEU A 253 9.38 27.15 -5.21
N ARG A 254 10.38 26.28 -5.00
CA ARG A 254 10.89 25.98 -3.65
C ARG A 254 11.72 27.10 -3.06
N PHE A 255 12.50 27.83 -3.86
CA PHE A 255 13.24 29.00 -3.40
C PHE A 255 12.29 30.10 -2.89
N ILE A 256 11.19 30.35 -3.62
CA ILE A 256 10.17 31.31 -3.18
C ILE A 256 9.53 30.84 -1.88
N ASN A 257 9.14 29.57 -1.80
CA ASN A 257 8.46 29.04 -0.63
C ASN A 257 9.34 29.02 0.63
N LEU A 258 10.62 28.63 0.53
CA LEU A 258 11.52 28.53 1.68
C LEU A 258 12.06 29.88 2.18
N ASN A 259 12.23 30.87 1.30
CA ASN A 259 12.80 32.17 1.70
C ASN A 259 11.75 33.25 1.98
N TYR A 260 10.60 33.19 1.32
CA TYR A 260 9.53 34.20 1.45
C TYR A 260 8.29 33.66 2.16
N ASN A 261 8.32 32.41 2.64
CA ASN A 261 7.22 31.77 3.36
C ASN A 261 5.90 31.80 2.58
N LEU A 262 5.97 31.86 1.25
CA LEU A 262 4.80 31.91 0.38
C LEU A 262 4.45 30.49 -0.08
N PRO A 263 3.27 29.96 0.24
CA PRO A 263 2.15 30.59 0.97
C PRO A 263 2.25 30.48 2.51
N ASP A 264 1.78 31.51 3.23
CA ASP A 264 1.99 31.74 4.68
C ASP A 264 1.24 30.76 5.60
N PHE A 265 0.26 30.02 5.07
CA PHE A 265 -0.50 29.05 5.86
C PHE A 265 0.32 27.83 6.29
N THR A 266 1.48 27.56 5.67
CA THR A 266 2.27 26.35 5.98
C THR A 266 2.61 26.26 7.47
N TYR A 267 2.90 27.38 8.13
CA TYR A 267 3.23 27.40 9.57
C TYR A 267 2.06 27.11 10.51
N LYS A 268 0.82 27.21 10.03
CA LYS A 268 -0.39 26.96 10.84
C LYS A 268 -0.70 25.47 11.00
N LEU A 269 -0.12 24.61 10.17
CA LEU A 269 -0.39 23.17 10.17
C LEU A 269 0.67 22.39 10.95
N HIS A 270 0.23 21.43 11.78
CA HIS A 270 1.12 20.56 12.56
C HIS A 270 2.16 19.79 11.72
N VAL A 271 1.84 19.43 10.47
CA VAL A 271 2.75 18.72 9.55
C VAL A 271 4.01 19.54 9.22
N PHE A 272 3.91 20.87 9.30
CA PHE A 272 5.02 21.78 9.04
C PHE A 272 5.73 22.27 10.31
N ASN A 273 5.35 21.76 11.48
CA ASN A 273 6.02 22.12 12.73
C ASN A 273 7.39 21.40 12.82
N PRO A 274 8.51 22.16 12.94
CA PRO A 274 9.86 21.59 13.02
C PRO A 274 10.09 20.68 14.25
N SER A 275 9.24 20.78 15.30
CA SER A 275 9.38 19.96 16.50
C SER A 275 9.17 18.47 16.25
N TYR A 276 8.41 18.10 15.20
CA TYR A 276 8.15 16.70 14.84
C TYR A 276 9.26 16.12 13.94
N TYR A 277 9.75 16.91 13.00
CA TYR A 277 10.82 16.54 12.08
C TYR A 277 11.51 17.80 11.57
N ALA A 278 12.84 17.82 11.63
CA ALA A 278 13.66 18.81 10.95
C ALA A 278 15.03 18.18 10.67
N SER A 279 15.45 18.13 9.41
CA SER A 279 16.74 17.52 9.05
C SER A 279 17.75 18.49 8.43
N SER A 280 17.29 19.53 7.73
CA SER A 280 18.15 20.55 7.11
C SER A 280 17.35 21.76 6.67
N ALA A 281 18.02 22.81 6.17
CA ALA A 281 17.37 24.00 5.63
C ALA A 281 16.41 23.71 4.44
N ILE A 282 16.63 22.62 3.68
CA ILE A 282 15.77 22.21 2.56
C ILE A 282 14.57 21.37 3.06
N PHE A 283 14.73 20.77 4.24
CA PHE A 283 13.77 19.88 4.90
C PHE A 283 13.49 20.39 6.34
N PRO A 284 12.93 21.59 6.49
CA PRO A 284 12.68 22.20 7.81
C PRO A 284 11.51 21.54 8.54
N SER A 285 10.67 20.80 7.82
CA SER A 285 9.49 20.13 8.36
C SER A 285 9.13 18.85 7.58
N LEU A 286 8.23 18.03 8.14
CA LEU A 286 7.74 16.81 7.49
C LEU A 286 6.91 17.16 6.23
N GLY A 287 6.17 18.27 6.28
CA GLY A 287 5.41 18.78 5.13
C GLY A 287 6.32 19.15 3.97
N ASP A 288 7.42 19.85 4.26
CA ASP A 288 8.44 20.18 3.26
C ASP A 288 9.11 18.94 2.68
N PHE A 289 9.36 17.93 3.51
CA PHE A 289 9.84 16.63 3.05
C PHE A 289 8.89 15.98 2.03
N CYS A 290 7.58 16.01 2.29
CA CYS A 290 6.58 15.49 1.36
C CYS A 290 6.52 16.28 0.06
N ILE A 291 6.49 17.60 0.14
CA ILE A 291 6.46 18.49 -1.03
C ILE A 291 7.69 18.21 -1.91
N ASN A 292 8.88 18.15 -1.33
CA ASN A 292 10.11 17.87 -2.07
C ASN A 292 10.05 16.50 -2.77
N ILE A 293 9.60 15.44 -2.08
CA ILE A 293 9.49 14.10 -2.69
C ILE A 293 8.46 14.08 -3.83
N LEU A 294 7.31 14.72 -3.65
CA LEU A 294 6.28 14.79 -4.70
C LEU A 294 6.74 15.61 -5.92
N LEU A 295 7.48 16.70 -5.71
CA LEU A 295 8.06 17.50 -6.80
C LEU A 295 9.17 16.73 -7.54
N ILE A 296 10.03 15.99 -6.83
CA ILE A 296 11.03 15.11 -7.44
C ILE A 296 10.34 13.98 -8.22
N PHE A 297 9.28 13.38 -7.66
CA PHE A 297 8.47 12.39 -8.35
C PHE A 297 7.85 12.94 -9.63
N TRP A 298 7.31 14.16 -9.59
CA TRP A 298 6.76 14.83 -10.76
C TRP A 298 7.84 15.08 -11.83
N PHE A 299 9.02 15.57 -11.42
CA PHE A 299 10.16 15.78 -12.30
C PHE A 299 10.63 14.49 -12.97
N VAL A 300 10.86 13.42 -12.18
CA VAL A 300 11.32 12.13 -12.70
C VAL A 300 10.24 11.44 -13.54
N SER A 301 8.95 11.63 -13.24
CA SER A 301 7.86 11.17 -14.09
C SER A 301 7.84 11.88 -15.46
N PHE A 302 8.14 13.18 -15.49
CA PHE A 302 8.30 13.91 -16.75
C PHE A 302 9.54 13.45 -17.52
N LEU A 303 10.67 13.24 -16.83
CA LEU A 303 11.89 12.65 -17.40
C LEU A 303 11.59 11.28 -18.02
N TYR A 304 10.85 10.42 -17.31
CA TYR A 304 10.42 9.10 -17.79
C TYR A 304 9.55 9.19 -19.05
N LYS A 305 8.67 10.18 -19.14
CA LYS A 305 7.87 10.42 -20.35
C LYS A 305 8.74 10.80 -21.55
N GLN A 306 9.77 11.63 -21.33
CA GLN A 306 10.66 12.13 -22.40
C GLN A 306 11.90 11.26 -22.67
N ARG A 307 12.10 10.16 -21.94
CA ARG A 307 13.29 9.27 -22.02
C ARG A 307 13.68 8.86 -23.43
N HIS A 308 12.72 8.70 -24.34
CA HIS A 308 12.99 8.28 -25.71
C HIS A 308 13.52 9.40 -26.60
N GLN A 309 13.29 10.67 -26.24
CA GLN A 309 13.66 11.86 -27.00
C GLN A 309 14.81 12.65 -26.35
N LEU A 310 15.24 12.25 -25.15
CA LEU A 310 16.21 12.97 -24.31
C LEU A 310 17.63 13.01 -24.90
N LEU A 311 18.09 11.92 -25.52
CA LEU A 311 19.37 11.85 -26.22
C LEU A 311 19.17 11.42 -27.68
N SER A 312 19.79 12.17 -28.60
CA SER A 312 19.98 11.76 -29.99
C SER A 312 21.02 10.63 -30.08
N ASN A 313 21.03 9.87 -31.18
CA ASN A 313 21.96 8.76 -31.37
C ASN A 313 23.42 9.23 -31.29
N VAL A 314 24.13 8.84 -30.22
CA VAL A 314 25.56 9.14 -30.04
C VAL A 314 26.38 8.03 -30.69
N GLN A 315 26.96 8.31 -31.86
CA GLN A 315 27.75 7.32 -32.60
C GLN A 315 29.17 7.13 -32.03
N ASN A 316 29.73 8.14 -31.36
CA ASN A 316 31.09 8.11 -30.80
C ASN A 316 31.17 7.21 -29.56
N LYS A 317 32.03 6.18 -29.62
CA LYS A 317 32.25 5.22 -28.52
C LYS A 317 32.76 5.88 -27.24
N ALA A 318 33.69 6.84 -27.32
CA ALA A 318 34.26 7.51 -26.14
C ALA A 318 33.18 8.31 -25.38
N ALA A 319 32.37 9.07 -26.11
CA ALA A 319 31.22 9.78 -25.54
C ALA A 319 30.21 8.80 -24.93
N GLY A 320 30.00 7.63 -25.55
CA GLY A 320 29.17 6.56 -25.00
C GLY A 320 29.66 6.06 -23.63
N TYR A 321 30.96 5.77 -23.47
CA TYR A 321 31.53 5.37 -22.18
C TYR A 321 31.36 6.45 -21.11
N ILE A 322 31.58 7.71 -21.44
CA ILE A 322 31.40 8.85 -20.51
C ILE A 322 29.95 8.92 -20.03
N ILE A 323 28.97 8.80 -20.94
CA ILE A 323 27.55 8.84 -20.59
C ILE A 323 27.17 7.64 -19.71
N VAL A 324 27.69 6.44 -19.99
CA VAL A 324 27.45 5.25 -19.15
C VAL A 324 27.98 5.48 -17.73
N VAL A 325 29.22 5.93 -17.59
CA VAL A 325 29.82 6.22 -16.27
C VAL A 325 29.04 7.30 -15.52
N ALA A 326 28.68 8.39 -16.19
CA ALA A 326 27.85 9.45 -15.61
C ALA A 326 26.49 8.92 -15.15
N SER A 327 25.86 8.03 -15.92
CA SER A 327 24.58 7.42 -15.57
C SER A 327 24.67 6.50 -14.35
N ILE A 328 25.74 5.71 -14.24
CA ILE A 328 26.00 4.86 -13.08
C ILE A 328 26.23 5.72 -11.83
N LEU A 329 26.98 6.83 -11.98
CA LEU A 329 27.20 7.78 -10.90
C LEU A 329 25.89 8.43 -10.45
N ILE A 330 25.00 8.80 -11.38
CA ILE A 330 23.65 9.30 -11.05
C ILE A 330 22.84 8.26 -10.27
N LEU A 331 22.86 6.98 -10.68
CA LEU A 331 22.19 5.90 -9.93
C LEU A 331 22.74 5.78 -8.51
N ILE A 332 24.07 5.76 -8.34
CA ILE A 332 24.72 5.68 -7.04
C ILE A 332 24.34 6.88 -6.18
N VAL A 333 24.50 8.11 -6.68
CA VAL A 333 24.14 9.34 -5.94
C VAL A 333 22.67 9.35 -5.56
N SER A 334 21.76 8.96 -6.46
CA SER A 334 20.33 8.87 -6.16
C SER A 334 20.01 7.82 -5.09
N SER A 335 20.70 6.68 -5.11
CA SER A 335 20.56 5.62 -4.12
C SER A 335 21.02 6.05 -2.73
N THR A 336 22.15 6.77 -2.65
CA THR A 336 22.68 7.32 -1.40
C THR A 336 21.81 8.47 -0.89
N ALA A 337 21.29 9.32 -1.77
CA ALA A 337 20.35 10.38 -1.40
C ALA A 337 19.06 9.80 -0.79
N LEU A 338 18.50 8.74 -1.40
CA LEU A 338 17.32 8.05 -0.85
C LEU A 338 17.59 7.48 0.54
N LEU A 339 18.76 6.87 0.77
CA LEU A 339 19.15 6.41 2.10
C LEU A 339 19.24 7.54 3.12
N ARG A 340 19.82 8.68 2.74
CA ARG A 340 19.92 9.85 3.62
C ARG A 340 18.54 10.42 3.97
N LEU A 341 17.61 10.42 3.02
CA LEU A 341 16.21 10.80 3.28
C LEU A 341 15.59 9.88 4.32
N PHE A 342 15.80 8.56 4.20
CA PHE A 342 15.26 7.59 5.14
C PHE A 342 15.92 7.71 6.53
N TYR A 343 17.24 7.85 6.57
CA TYR A 343 18.01 8.12 7.78
C TYR A 343 17.47 9.35 8.52
N GLY A 344 17.31 10.48 7.81
CA GLY A 344 16.78 11.70 8.40
C GLY A 344 15.34 11.54 8.90
N LEU A 345 14.50 10.80 8.16
CA LEU A 345 13.11 10.54 8.55
C LEU A 345 12.99 9.77 9.86
N VAL A 346 13.88 8.81 10.12
CA VAL A 346 13.84 7.98 11.33
C VAL A 346 14.57 8.65 12.51
N LEU A 347 15.80 9.13 12.30
CA LEU A 347 16.68 9.63 13.37
C LEU A 347 16.43 11.10 13.75
N ASN A 348 16.13 11.97 12.78
CA ASN A 348 15.89 13.40 13.04
C ASN A 348 14.40 13.71 13.29
N SER A 349 13.67 12.72 13.80
CA SER A 349 12.22 12.76 13.96
C SER A 349 11.80 12.25 15.32
N LYS A 350 10.84 12.95 15.93
CA LYS A 350 10.13 12.46 17.12
C LYS A 350 9.00 11.47 16.78
N ILE A 351 8.78 11.21 15.49
CA ILE A 351 7.77 10.26 15.02
C ILE A 351 8.28 8.83 15.24
N SER A 352 7.43 7.99 15.83
CA SER A 352 7.71 6.54 15.95
C SER A 352 7.47 5.84 14.62
N PHE A 353 8.46 5.06 14.17
CA PHE A 353 8.37 4.15 13.04
C PHE A 353 8.42 2.68 13.52
N ASP A 354 7.99 2.41 14.75
CA ASP A 354 7.92 1.05 15.29
C ASP A 354 6.82 0.23 14.61
N VAL A 355 7.20 -0.45 13.54
CA VAL A 355 6.34 -1.37 12.79
C VAL A 355 5.99 -2.63 13.57
N ASN A 356 6.64 -2.89 14.71
CA ASN A 356 6.29 -4.00 15.60
C ASN A 356 5.11 -3.65 16.52
N ASN A 357 4.62 -2.42 16.47
CA ASN A 357 3.40 -1.97 17.13
C ASN A 357 2.60 -1.11 16.15
N VAL A 358 1.97 -1.75 15.15
CA VAL A 358 1.22 -1.04 14.08
C VAL A 358 0.14 -0.10 14.62
N LEU A 359 -0.48 -0.42 15.77
CA LEU A 359 -1.48 0.46 16.41
C LEU A 359 -0.88 1.74 17.01
N SER A 360 0.43 1.80 17.25
CA SER A 360 1.13 3.00 17.71
C SER A 360 1.50 3.97 16.58
N LEU A 361 1.41 3.53 15.32
CA LEU A 361 1.76 4.35 14.16
C LEU A 361 0.76 5.50 14.00
N THR A 362 1.30 6.72 13.99
CA THR A 362 0.51 7.93 13.82
C THR A 362 0.23 8.21 12.34
N GLY A 363 -0.66 9.17 12.06
CA GLY A 363 -0.86 9.67 10.69
C GLY A 363 0.44 10.21 10.06
N PHE A 364 1.34 10.79 10.86
CA PHE A 364 2.66 11.23 10.39
C PHE A 364 3.59 10.06 10.05
N SER A 365 3.54 8.97 10.83
CA SER A 365 4.28 7.73 10.54
C SER A 365 3.84 7.16 9.18
N MET A 366 2.52 7.07 8.95
CA MET A 366 1.95 6.57 7.69
C MET A 366 2.31 7.45 6.49
N LEU A 367 2.30 8.78 6.68
CA LEU A 367 2.70 9.73 5.65
C LEU A 367 4.20 9.66 5.34
N GLY A 368 5.05 9.44 6.35
CA GLY A 368 6.48 9.15 6.16
C GLY A 368 6.72 7.85 5.37
N VAL A 369 6.01 6.77 5.71
CA VAL A 369 6.07 5.49 4.99
C VAL A 369 5.59 5.65 3.54
N LEU A 370 4.51 6.39 3.30
CA LEU A 370 4.02 6.70 1.95
C LEU A 370 5.08 7.45 1.12
N MET A 371 5.74 8.45 1.71
CA MET A 371 6.81 9.18 1.03
C MET A 371 8.01 8.29 0.71
N LEU A 372 8.32 7.32 1.57
CA LEU A 372 9.32 6.30 1.28
C LEU A 372 8.90 5.40 0.10
N CYS A 373 7.63 5.02 -0.03
CA CYS A 373 7.14 4.32 -1.23
C CYS A 373 7.33 5.16 -2.51
N PHE A 374 7.05 6.47 -2.45
CA PHE A 374 7.36 7.37 -3.56
C PHE A 374 8.85 7.45 -3.86
N ALA A 375 9.73 7.44 -2.85
CA ALA A 375 11.17 7.41 -3.07
C ALA A 375 11.63 6.16 -3.83
N PHE A 376 11.11 4.97 -3.48
CA PHE A 376 11.36 3.75 -4.25
C PHE A 376 10.85 3.83 -5.70
N LEU A 377 9.67 4.42 -5.89
CA LEU A 377 9.10 4.64 -7.22
C LEU A 377 9.94 5.63 -8.05
N ILE A 378 10.44 6.70 -7.43
CA ILE A 378 11.36 7.66 -8.06
C ILE A 378 12.61 6.93 -8.55
N PHE A 379 13.24 6.12 -7.69
CA PHE A 379 14.42 5.35 -8.09
C PHE A 379 14.10 4.37 -9.23
N TYR A 380 12.98 3.65 -9.15
CA TYR A 380 12.53 2.76 -10.22
C TYR A 380 12.38 3.48 -11.57
N LEU A 381 11.71 4.63 -11.57
CA LEU A 381 11.51 5.43 -12.79
C LEU A 381 12.83 6.01 -13.33
N LEU A 382 13.72 6.44 -12.45
CA LEU A 382 15.05 6.93 -12.84
C LEU A 382 15.89 5.82 -13.48
N ASN A 383 15.85 4.62 -12.89
CA ASN A 383 16.50 3.43 -13.44
C ASN A 383 15.99 3.10 -14.86
N GLU A 384 14.68 3.21 -15.10
CA GLU A 384 14.10 3.05 -16.45
C GLU A 384 14.63 4.08 -17.46
N VAL A 385 14.74 5.35 -17.05
CA VAL A 385 15.30 6.38 -17.94
C VAL A 385 16.74 6.09 -18.28
N ILE A 386 17.55 5.74 -17.28
CA ILE A 386 18.97 5.46 -17.43
C ILE A 386 19.19 4.22 -18.30
N LEU A 387 18.44 3.14 -18.08
CA LEU A 387 18.51 1.95 -18.93
C LEU A 387 18.17 2.27 -20.39
N THR A 388 17.12 3.08 -20.61
CA THR A 388 16.73 3.50 -21.97
C THR A 388 17.84 4.30 -22.66
N ILE A 389 18.54 5.17 -21.93
CA ILE A 389 19.66 5.96 -22.46
C ILE A 389 20.85 5.05 -22.74
N CYS A 390 21.29 4.25 -21.78
CA CYS A 390 22.46 3.38 -21.89
C CYS A 390 22.34 2.36 -23.03
N LEU A 391 21.15 1.82 -23.25
CA LEU A 391 20.91 0.81 -24.30
C LEU A 391 20.89 1.38 -25.73
N LYS A 392 20.82 2.71 -25.90
CA LYS A 392 20.95 3.38 -27.20
C LYS A 392 22.40 3.70 -27.58
N LEU A 393 23.34 3.59 -26.64
CA LEU A 393 24.74 3.95 -26.86
C LEU A 393 25.51 2.85 -27.59
N ASN A 394 26.52 3.23 -28.36
CA ASN A 394 27.41 2.31 -29.08
C ASN A 394 28.47 1.64 -28.17
N VAL A 395 28.05 1.14 -26.99
CA VAL A 395 28.89 0.47 -25.99
C VAL A 395 28.37 -0.95 -25.78
N SER A 396 29.25 -1.95 -25.80
CA SER A 396 28.85 -3.34 -25.61
C SER A 396 28.20 -3.58 -24.25
N ARG A 397 27.13 -4.37 -24.22
CA ARG A 397 26.35 -4.69 -23.01
C ARG A 397 27.18 -5.33 -21.91
N SER A 398 28.18 -6.15 -22.27
CA SER A 398 29.09 -6.76 -21.29
C SER A 398 29.93 -5.70 -20.58
N HIS A 399 30.39 -4.68 -21.30
CA HIS A 399 31.14 -3.56 -20.72
C HIS A 399 30.25 -2.68 -19.83
N GLN A 400 29.00 -2.44 -20.23
CA GLN A 400 28.04 -1.70 -19.40
C GLN A 400 27.80 -2.43 -18.06
N ALA A 401 27.58 -3.75 -18.10
CA ALA A 401 27.41 -4.56 -16.90
C ALA A 401 28.67 -4.61 -16.02
N PHE A 402 29.85 -4.72 -16.65
CA PHE A 402 31.13 -4.69 -15.95
C PHE A 402 31.37 -3.34 -15.24
N LEU A 403 31.11 -2.23 -15.92
CA LEU A 403 31.23 -0.88 -15.34
C LEU A 403 30.26 -0.67 -14.18
N LEU A 404 29.02 -1.17 -14.28
CA LEU A 404 28.05 -1.11 -13.20
C LEU A 404 28.54 -1.92 -11.99
N PHE A 405 28.96 -3.17 -12.21
CA PHE A 405 29.46 -4.04 -11.16
C PHE A 405 30.69 -3.42 -10.46
N PHE A 406 31.67 -2.95 -11.24
CA PHE A 406 32.87 -2.33 -10.69
C PHE A 406 32.53 -1.04 -9.93
N GLY A 407 31.72 -0.15 -10.51
CA GLY A 407 31.30 1.10 -9.85
C GLY A 407 30.56 0.87 -8.54
N VAL A 408 29.65 -0.11 -8.49
CA VAL A 408 28.93 -0.50 -7.27
C VAL A 408 29.90 -1.11 -6.25
N MET A 409 30.80 -2.00 -6.66
CA MET A 409 31.77 -2.63 -5.75
C MET A 409 32.75 -1.62 -5.16
N THR A 410 33.30 -0.71 -5.97
CA THR A 410 34.16 0.39 -5.49
C THR A 410 33.42 1.24 -4.48
N THR A 411 32.17 1.62 -4.77
CA THR A 411 31.34 2.41 -3.83
C THR A 411 31.10 1.64 -2.53
N THR A 412 30.77 0.34 -2.63
CA THR A 412 30.54 -0.53 -1.48
C THR A 412 31.79 -0.60 -0.59
N VAL A 413 32.98 -0.73 -1.17
CA VAL A 413 34.26 -0.76 -0.41
C VAL A 413 34.54 0.59 0.24
N VAL A 414 34.34 1.71 -0.48
CA VAL A 414 34.55 3.07 0.05
C VAL A 414 33.64 3.32 1.24
N PHE A 415 32.35 3.01 1.15
CA PHE A 415 31.42 3.21 2.27
C PHE A 415 31.67 2.25 3.44
N ALA A 416 32.15 1.02 3.17
CA ALA A 416 32.50 0.06 4.23
C ALA A 416 33.69 0.56 5.06
N TYR A 417 34.63 1.27 4.43
CA TYR A 417 35.76 1.89 5.12
C TYR A 417 35.32 2.98 6.12
N TYR A 418 34.29 3.76 5.77
CA TYR A 418 33.72 4.79 6.66
C TYR A 418 32.72 4.24 7.71
N GLN A 419 32.74 2.92 7.96
CA GLN A 419 31.87 2.20 8.91
C GLN A 419 30.35 2.31 8.65
N GLU A 420 29.92 2.64 7.43
CA GLU A 420 28.50 2.52 7.07
C GLU A 420 28.14 1.10 6.60
N PHE A 421 26.93 0.64 6.93
CA PHE A 421 26.42 -0.66 6.49
C PHE A 421 26.16 -0.72 4.96
N THR A 422 26.81 -1.64 4.25
CA THR A 422 27.00 -1.57 2.78
C THR A 422 26.28 -2.58 1.90
N LEU A 423 25.64 -3.61 2.48
CA LEU A 423 24.96 -4.68 1.71
C LEU A 423 23.87 -4.16 0.76
N PHE A 424 23.38 -2.95 1.03
CA PHE A 424 22.33 -2.27 0.31
C PHE A 424 22.64 -1.89 -1.14
N TYR A 425 23.87 -1.44 -1.45
CA TYR A 425 24.23 -1.06 -2.82
C TYR A 425 24.17 -2.25 -3.77
N ILE A 426 24.47 -3.45 -3.24
CA ILE A 426 24.34 -4.72 -3.97
C ILE A 426 22.84 -5.02 -4.24
N LEU A 427 21.95 -4.76 -3.29
CA LEU A 427 20.50 -4.94 -3.48
C LEU A 427 19.94 -4.00 -4.55
N TRP A 428 20.37 -2.74 -4.61
CA TRP A 428 20.02 -1.84 -5.73
C TRP A 428 20.55 -2.33 -7.07
N MET A 429 21.78 -2.84 -7.11
CA MET A 429 22.34 -3.40 -8.33
C MET A 429 21.51 -4.60 -8.83
N ILE A 430 21.02 -5.45 -7.92
CA ILE A 430 20.08 -6.54 -8.25
C ILE A 430 18.80 -5.99 -8.90
N LEU A 431 18.24 -4.88 -8.39
CA LEU A 431 17.08 -4.22 -8.99
C LEU A 431 17.36 -3.73 -10.41
N VAL A 432 18.54 -3.14 -10.65
CA VAL A 432 18.97 -2.72 -11.99
C VAL A 432 19.09 -3.93 -12.93
N PHE A 433 19.68 -5.03 -12.48
CA PHE A 433 19.82 -6.25 -13.29
C PHE A 433 18.49 -6.93 -13.61
N ILE A 434 17.59 -7.07 -12.63
CA ILE A 434 16.23 -7.60 -12.87
C ILE A 434 15.54 -6.77 -13.95
N ARG A 435 15.66 -5.45 -13.90
CA ARG A 435 15.01 -4.59 -14.90
C ARG A 435 15.71 -4.63 -16.26
N ALA A 436 17.04 -4.59 -16.30
CA ALA A 436 17.82 -4.69 -17.52
C ALA A 436 17.54 -5.99 -18.28
N TYR A 437 17.43 -7.11 -17.58
CA TYR A 437 17.07 -8.41 -18.16
C TYR A 437 15.72 -8.34 -18.91
N ASN A 438 14.69 -7.78 -18.28
CA ASN A 438 13.38 -7.64 -18.91
C ASN A 438 13.40 -6.68 -20.11
N PHE A 439 14.18 -5.60 -20.02
CA PHE A 439 14.32 -4.66 -21.13
C PHE A 439 14.91 -5.33 -22.37
N ILE A 440 15.92 -6.20 -22.18
CA ILE A 440 16.63 -6.88 -23.27
C ILE A 440 15.83 -8.03 -23.86
N TYR A 441 15.21 -8.87 -23.03
CA TYR A 441 14.63 -10.14 -23.47
C TYR A 441 13.09 -10.12 -23.62
N GLN A 442 12.41 -9.09 -23.09
CA GLN A 442 10.94 -9.06 -23.00
C GLN A 442 10.30 -7.79 -23.55
N ASN A 443 10.97 -7.09 -24.49
CA ASN A 443 10.45 -5.91 -25.20
C ASN A 443 9.84 -4.86 -24.24
N GLU A 444 10.58 -4.49 -23.18
CA GLU A 444 10.20 -3.53 -22.14
C GLU A 444 9.01 -3.95 -21.23
N GLN A 445 8.28 -5.03 -21.52
CA GLN A 445 7.11 -5.43 -20.73
C GLN A 445 7.51 -6.01 -19.37
N LEU A 446 6.85 -5.55 -18.30
CA LEU A 446 7.05 -6.04 -16.94
C LEU A 446 5.98 -7.09 -16.62
N PHE A 447 6.37 -8.36 -16.55
CA PHE A 447 5.47 -9.45 -16.14
C PHE A 447 5.43 -9.57 -14.60
N ALA A 448 4.49 -10.35 -14.09
CA ALA A 448 4.26 -10.47 -12.65
C ALA A 448 5.49 -10.93 -11.83
N PRO A 449 6.29 -11.95 -12.24
CA PRO A 449 7.40 -12.42 -11.40
C PRO A 449 8.53 -11.38 -11.20
N PRO A 450 9.05 -10.71 -12.25
CA PRO A 450 10.04 -9.65 -12.05
C PRO A 450 9.50 -8.45 -11.27
N PHE A 451 8.22 -8.12 -11.43
CA PHE A 451 7.58 -7.08 -10.63
C PHE A 451 7.58 -7.44 -9.14
N LEU A 452 7.16 -8.66 -8.79
CA LEU A 452 7.17 -9.13 -7.40
C LEU A 452 8.59 -9.18 -6.83
N ALA A 453 9.58 -9.59 -7.64
CA ALA A 453 10.99 -9.56 -7.22
C ALA A 453 11.49 -8.15 -6.92
N ILE A 454 11.11 -7.15 -7.74
CA ILE A 454 11.45 -5.74 -7.49
C ILE A 454 10.84 -5.25 -6.18
N VAL A 455 9.55 -5.52 -5.98
CA VAL A 455 8.84 -5.13 -4.75
C VAL A 455 9.47 -5.81 -3.53
N PHE A 456 9.81 -7.10 -3.63
CA PHE A 456 10.47 -7.84 -2.56
C PHE A 456 11.85 -7.26 -2.19
N VAL A 457 12.69 -6.95 -3.19
CA VAL A 457 14.00 -6.35 -2.92
C VAL A 457 13.86 -4.95 -2.32
N CYS A 458 12.90 -4.14 -2.77
CA CYS A 458 12.60 -2.84 -2.15
C CYS A 458 12.13 -2.99 -0.69
N ALA A 459 11.28 -3.97 -0.39
CA ALA A 459 10.84 -4.27 0.97
C ALA A 459 12.00 -4.73 1.85
N LEU A 460 12.88 -5.59 1.32
CA LEU A 460 14.08 -6.09 2.01
C LEU A 460 15.04 -4.94 2.35
N ILE A 461 15.27 -4.04 1.40
CA ILE A 461 16.02 -2.81 1.62
C ILE A 461 15.44 -2.02 2.80
N ALA A 462 14.13 -1.74 2.73
CA ALA A 462 13.47 -0.85 3.68
C ALA A 462 13.50 -1.46 5.08
N ALA A 463 13.25 -2.77 5.20
CA ALA A 463 13.31 -3.49 6.45
C ALA A 463 14.70 -3.50 7.09
N ILE A 464 15.75 -3.81 6.31
CA ILE A 464 17.14 -3.83 6.82
C ILE A 464 17.54 -2.44 7.30
N LYS A 465 17.21 -1.38 6.54
CA LYS A 465 17.57 -0.01 6.91
C LYS A 465 16.74 0.54 8.06
N LEU A 466 15.44 0.23 8.13
CA LEU A 466 14.61 0.62 9.28
C LEU A 466 15.17 0.04 10.57
N ASN A 467 15.40 -1.28 10.61
CA ASN A 467 15.90 -1.95 11.81
C ASN A 467 17.26 -1.37 12.23
N HIS A 468 18.17 -1.16 11.28
CA HIS A 468 19.46 -0.54 11.57
C HIS A 468 19.33 0.88 12.12
N PHE A 469 18.43 1.71 11.58
CA PHE A 469 18.23 3.08 12.06
C PHE A 469 17.51 3.14 13.40
N GLU A 470 16.55 2.24 13.64
CA GLU A 470 15.90 2.08 14.94
C GLU A 470 16.89 1.59 16.01
N ASP A 471 17.77 0.65 15.69
CA ASP A 471 18.84 0.21 16.60
C ASP A 471 19.79 1.38 16.96
N LEU A 472 20.17 2.21 15.98
CA LEU A 472 20.97 3.41 16.21
C LEU A 472 20.25 4.43 17.09
N LYS A 473 18.97 4.69 16.80
CA LYS A 473 18.12 5.60 17.57
C LYS A 473 17.98 5.12 19.00
N GLU A 474 17.74 3.84 19.16
CA GLU A 474 17.54 3.21 20.45
C GLU A 474 18.81 3.16 21.29
N ASN A 475 19.97 2.84 20.70
CA ASN A 475 21.25 2.96 21.39
C ASN A 475 21.51 4.39 21.88
N GLY A 476 21.11 5.41 21.11
CA GLY A 476 21.13 6.81 21.53
C GLY A 476 20.24 7.06 22.75
N THR A 477 18.99 6.59 22.69
CA THR A 477 18.03 6.67 23.81
C THR A 477 18.55 5.96 25.05
N ARG A 478 19.06 4.73 24.92
CA ARG A 478 19.57 3.94 26.05
C ARG A 478 20.80 4.55 26.70
N ARG A 479 21.69 5.18 25.92
CA ARG A 479 22.82 5.95 26.47
C ARG A 479 22.36 7.18 27.25
N ALA A 480 21.38 7.92 26.72
CA ALA A 480 20.77 9.04 27.43
C ALA A 480 20.08 8.58 28.72
N LEU A 481 19.45 7.40 28.72
CA LEU A 481 18.88 6.79 29.93
C LEU A 481 19.94 6.45 30.98
N VAL A 482 21.05 5.85 30.58
CA VAL A 482 22.16 5.58 31.51
C VAL A 482 22.70 6.87 32.11
N GLN A 483 22.83 7.94 31.32
CA GLN A 483 23.24 9.26 31.84
C GLN A 483 22.24 9.81 32.86
N LYS A 484 20.93 9.65 32.61
CA LYS A 484 19.89 10.00 33.59
C LYS A 484 19.96 9.14 34.86
N LEU A 485 20.31 7.85 34.75
CA LEU A 485 20.46 6.94 35.89
C LEU A 485 21.77 7.15 36.67
N GLU A 486 22.81 7.68 36.04
CA GLU A 486 24.08 8.04 36.67
C GLU A 486 23.93 9.29 37.55
N ILE A 487 23.10 10.24 37.13
CA ILE A 487 22.86 11.50 37.83
C ILE A 487 21.81 11.27 38.94
N PRO A 488 22.12 11.53 40.22
CA PRO A 488 21.18 11.36 41.34
C PRO A 488 20.09 12.44 41.40
N ASP A 489 20.15 13.45 40.53
CA ASP A 489 19.27 14.60 40.50
C ASP A 489 17.83 14.21 40.12
N ASP A 490 16.88 14.84 40.80
CA ASP A 490 15.48 14.83 40.42
C ASP A 490 14.98 16.29 40.32
N PRO A 491 15.11 16.90 39.12
CA PRO A 491 14.69 18.29 38.91
C PRO A 491 13.21 18.54 39.26
N SER A 492 12.37 17.52 39.10
CA SER A 492 10.95 17.60 39.42
C SER A 492 10.74 17.65 40.93
N ALA A 493 11.43 16.81 41.70
CA ALA A 493 11.40 16.87 43.15
C ALA A 493 12.01 18.19 43.67
N ASP A 494 13.13 18.64 43.10
CA ASP A 494 13.77 19.91 43.45
C ASP A 494 12.82 21.10 43.32
N GLN A 495 12.01 21.13 42.25
CA GLN A 495 10.99 22.17 42.05
C GLN A 495 9.85 22.07 43.08
N ILE A 496 9.43 20.86 43.44
CA ILE A 496 8.37 20.65 44.44
C ILE A 496 8.89 21.03 45.84
N PHE A 497 10.12 20.66 46.21
CA PHE A 497 10.73 21.01 47.49
C PHE A 497 10.73 22.52 47.76
N LYS A 498 11.10 23.33 46.77
CA LYS A 498 11.01 24.80 46.84
C LYS A 498 9.59 25.31 47.10
N LYS A 499 8.57 24.61 46.61
CA LYS A 499 7.17 24.98 46.80
C LYS A 499 6.66 24.57 48.19
N ILE A 500 7.02 23.38 48.67
CA ILE A 500 6.48 22.84 49.93
C ILE A 500 7.25 23.32 51.17
N GLU A 501 8.54 23.67 51.07
CA GLU A 501 9.33 24.03 52.26
C GLU A 501 8.75 25.22 53.03
N ASN A 502 8.29 26.24 52.31
CA ASN A 502 7.64 27.41 52.91
C ASN A 502 6.25 27.08 53.48
N GLN A 503 5.56 26.10 52.89
CA GLN A 503 4.26 25.64 53.39
C GLN A 503 4.39 24.81 54.65
N ILE A 504 5.48 24.04 54.79
CA ILE A 504 5.78 23.24 55.97
C ILE A 504 6.14 24.15 57.15
N VAL A 505 7.04 25.11 56.94
CA VAL A 505 7.48 26.04 58.01
C VAL A 505 6.32 26.94 58.48
N ALA A 506 5.39 27.30 57.58
CA ALA A 506 4.21 28.10 57.92
C ALA A 506 3.04 27.27 58.48
N ASP A 507 3.17 25.95 58.63
CA ASP A 507 2.06 25.10 59.07
C ASP A 507 1.76 25.29 60.56
N THR A 508 0.69 26.03 60.84
CA THR A 508 0.23 26.32 62.21
C THR A 508 -0.05 25.06 63.05
N ALA A 509 -0.38 23.92 62.44
CA ALA A 509 -0.59 22.67 63.18
C ALA A 509 0.74 22.06 63.66
N ILE A 510 1.79 22.14 62.84
CA ILE A 510 3.14 21.74 63.21
C ILE A 510 3.67 22.65 64.32
N VAL A 511 3.47 23.97 64.20
CA VAL A 511 3.85 24.92 65.26
C VAL A 511 3.14 24.62 66.58
N ARG A 512 1.83 24.35 66.56
CA ARG A 512 1.06 23.96 67.75
C ARG A 512 1.52 22.63 68.35
N TYR A 513 1.92 21.68 67.51
CA TYR A 513 2.45 20.40 67.95
C TYR A 513 3.69 20.59 68.82
N PHE A 514 4.65 21.42 68.39
CA PHE A 514 5.85 21.74 69.18
C PHE A 514 5.53 22.61 70.42
N ALA A 515 4.51 23.47 70.36
CA ALA A 515 4.11 24.32 71.48
C ALA A 515 3.41 23.57 72.63
N ASN A 516 2.69 22.48 72.34
CA ASN A 516 1.86 21.76 73.33
C ASN A 516 2.61 20.68 74.13
N GLY A 517 3.85 20.33 73.76
CA GLY A 517 4.74 19.42 74.50
C GLY A 517 4.36 17.93 74.50
N THR A 518 3.23 17.54 73.91
CA THR A 518 2.84 16.13 73.69
C THR A 518 3.22 15.68 72.29
N HIS A 519 4.36 14.98 72.18
CA HIS A 519 4.89 14.50 70.91
C HIS A 519 4.27 13.16 70.50
N ASN A 520 3.56 13.13 69.37
CA ASN A 520 3.08 11.93 68.69
C ASN A 520 3.68 11.90 67.27
N GLY A 521 4.77 11.15 67.10
CA GLY A 521 5.48 11.09 65.83
C GLY A 521 4.64 10.50 64.68
N ASP A 522 3.68 9.62 64.98
CA ASP A 522 2.80 9.02 63.97
C ASP A 522 1.81 10.06 63.38
N TYR A 523 1.39 11.04 64.19
CA TYR A 523 0.58 12.17 63.73
C TYR A 523 1.36 13.07 62.75
N LEU A 524 2.58 13.46 63.12
CA LEU A 524 3.44 14.27 62.25
C LEU A 524 3.74 13.54 60.93
N LYS A 525 4.10 12.26 61.02
CA LYS A 525 4.35 11.41 59.85
C LYS A 525 3.14 11.35 58.93
N THR A 526 1.94 11.08 59.45
CA THR A 526 0.71 11.00 58.65
C THR A 526 0.38 12.33 57.97
N ARG A 527 0.55 13.44 58.69
CA ARG A 527 0.33 14.79 58.15
C ARG A 527 1.30 15.11 57.02
N PHE A 528 2.59 14.84 57.23
CA PHE A 528 3.63 15.03 56.21
C PHE A 528 3.36 14.19 54.97
N GLN A 529 2.94 12.94 55.14
CA GLN A 529 2.58 12.07 54.03
C GLN A 529 1.43 12.63 53.20
N LYS A 530 0.34 13.05 53.86
CA LYS A 530 -0.88 13.51 53.16
C LYS A 530 -0.71 14.87 52.48
N LEU A 531 -0.09 15.84 53.15
CA LEU A 531 -0.07 17.22 52.68
C LEU A 531 1.14 17.55 51.80
N TYR A 532 2.30 16.98 52.10
CA TYR A 532 3.57 17.45 51.52
C TYR A 532 4.29 16.39 50.67
N PHE A 533 4.28 15.12 51.08
CA PHE A 533 5.00 14.03 50.40
C PHE A 533 4.10 13.04 49.65
N ASP A 534 2.95 13.51 49.16
CA ASP A 534 2.04 12.77 48.29
C ASP A 534 2.21 13.17 46.81
N GLY A 535 1.60 12.45 45.87
CA GLY A 535 1.71 12.70 44.44
C GLY A 535 3.06 12.27 43.88
N TYR A 536 3.76 13.14 43.14
CA TYR A 536 5.08 12.85 42.58
C TYR A 536 6.11 12.43 43.64
N LEU A 537 6.05 13.03 44.84
CA LEU A 537 6.98 12.75 45.94
C LEU A 537 6.71 11.43 46.69
N SER A 538 5.60 10.73 46.40
CA SER A 538 5.28 9.41 47.01
C SER A 538 6.30 8.31 46.68
N LYS A 539 7.15 8.57 45.68
CA LYS A 539 8.30 7.73 45.32
C LYS A 539 9.43 7.76 46.34
N TYR A 540 9.43 8.72 47.26
CA TYR A 540 10.36 8.77 48.38
C TYR A 540 9.72 8.11 49.61
N GLU A 541 10.44 7.19 50.23
CA GLU A 541 10.22 6.86 51.63
C GLU A 541 10.80 8.00 52.47
N PHE A 542 9.99 8.54 53.37
CA PHE A 542 10.44 9.63 54.22
C PHE A 542 10.41 9.24 55.69
N ARG A 543 11.35 9.78 56.45
CA ARG A 543 11.42 9.69 57.90
C ARG A 543 11.46 11.09 58.47
N VAL A 544 10.78 11.27 59.59
CA VAL A 544 10.71 12.56 60.28
C VAL A 544 11.41 12.40 61.61
N HIS A 545 12.45 13.19 61.82
CA HIS A 545 13.17 13.29 63.08
C HIS A 545 12.82 14.63 63.73
N GLU A 546 12.55 14.59 65.02
CA GLU A 546 12.06 15.73 65.78
C GLU A 546 13.10 16.10 66.84
N TYR A 547 13.44 17.38 66.92
CA TYR A 547 14.39 17.94 67.87
C TYR A 547 13.77 19.11 68.63
N ASP A 548 14.03 19.19 69.93
CA ASP A 548 13.55 20.29 70.79
C ASP A 548 14.32 21.60 70.56
N ASP A 549 14.02 22.61 71.38
CA ASP A 549 14.68 23.93 71.36
C ASP A 549 16.17 23.90 71.77
N LYS A 550 16.64 22.76 72.30
CA LYS A 550 18.05 22.49 72.64
C LYS A 550 18.74 21.57 71.64
N GLU A 551 18.07 21.25 70.53
CA GLU A 551 18.52 20.32 69.47
C GLU A 551 18.63 18.85 69.92
N GLU A 552 17.97 18.46 71.01
CA GLU A 552 17.92 17.08 71.51
C GLU A 552 16.73 16.31 70.89
N PRO A 553 16.88 15.03 70.52
CA PRO A 553 15.84 14.26 69.83
C PRO A 553 14.64 13.95 70.76
N THR A 554 13.42 14.24 70.29
CA THR A 554 12.18 14.07 71.06
C THR A 554 11.42 12.76 70.80
N SER A 555 11.75 12.02 69.73
CA SER A 555 11.01 10.82 69.27
C SER A 555 11.70 9.47 69.59
N ALA A 556 11.10 8.35 69.14
CA ALA A 556 11.59 6.98 69.37
C ALA A 556 12.95 6.67 68.71
N ASP A 557 13.41 7.49 67.77
CA ASP A 557 14.73 7.39 67.10
C ASP A 557 15.82 8.19 67.85
N LYS A 558 15.98 7.95 69.16
CA LYS A 558 16.96 8.66 70.03
C LYS A 558 18.44 8.53 69.61
N ASN A 559 18.75 7.77 68.57
CA ASN A 559 20.11 7.45 68.14
C ASN A 559 20.68 8.38 67.05
N TYR A 560 19.92 9.37 66.55
CA TYR A 560 20.36 10.30 65.50
C TYR A 560 20.45 11.74 66.02
N SER A 561 21.66 12.23 66.27
CA SER A 561 21.88 13.63 66.65
C SER A 561 21.74 14.57 65.44
N LEU A 562 21.23 15.78 65.67
CA LEU A 562 21.11 16.80 64.63
C LEU A 562 22.47 17.14 63.98
N SER A 563 23.57 16.96 64.71
CA SER A 563 24.94 17.16 64.21
C SER A 563 25.27 16.31 62.98
N VAL A 564 24.73 15.09 62.88
CA VAL A 564 24.95 14.20 61.73
C VAL A 564 24.47 14.85 60.43
N PHE A 565 23.29 15.46 60.47
CA PHE A 565 22.73 16.15 59.30
C PHE A 565 23.45 17.47 59.01
N LYS A 566 23.90 18.20 60.04
CA LYS A 566 24.74 19.40 59.87
C LYS A 566 26.09 19.06 59.22
N ASP A 567 26.69 17.93 59.57
CA ASP A 567 27.93 17.45 58.95
C ASP A 567 27.71 17.03 57.48
N LEU A 568 26.57 16.41 57.16
CA LEU A 568 26.18 16.13 55.77
C LEU A 568 26.08 17.42 54.95
N VAL A 569 25.53 18.51 55.52
CA VAL A 569 25.49 19.84 54.87
C VAL A 569 26.88 20.37 54.54
N LEU A 570 27.84 20.21 55.44
CA LEU A 570 29.19 20.74 55.28
C LEU A 570 30.06 19.93 54.31
N TYR A 571 29.92 18.60 54.30
CA TYR A 571 30.89 17.72 53.65
C TYR A 571 30.33 16.81 52.55
N SER A 572 29.03 16.50 52.53
CA SER A 572 28.49 15.41 51.68
C SER A 572 27.11 15.70 51.07
N SER A 573 26.80 16.96 50.78
CA SER A 573 25.53 17.32 50.13
C SER A 573 25.60 18.59 49.29
N PHE A 574 24.62 18.74 48.40
CA PHE A 574 24.34 19.96 47.65
C PHE A 574 23.04 20.60 48.13
N LYS A 575 23.05 21.92 48.30
CA LYS A 575 21.83 22.67 48.64
C LYS A 575 20.89 22.74 47.44
N VAL A 576 19.65 22.26 47.62
CA VAL A 576 18.61 22.20 46.57
C VAL A 576 17.67 23.40 46.65
N SER A 577 17.24 23.73 47.87
CA SER A 577 16.35 24.83 48.20
C SER A 577 16.80 25.48 49.52
N ASP A 578 15.99 26.35 50.13
CA ASP A 578 16.41 27.05 51.35
C ASP A 578 16.71 26.08 52.50
N TYR A 579 15.93 25.00 52.61
CA TYR A 579 16.04 23.99 53.67
C TYR A 579 16.33 22.56 53.19
N PHE A 580 16.16 22.23 51.90
CA PHE A 580 16.44 20.89 51.37
C PHE A 580 17.86 20.79 50.81
N TYR A 581 18.46 19.62 51.04
CA TYR A 581 19.78 19.21 50.60
C TYR A 581 19.70 17.83 49.94
N ARG A 582 20.60 17.58 48.99
CA ARG A 582 20.75 16.30 48.30
C ARG A 582 22.11 15.70 48.62
N GLU A 583 22.17 14.44 49.01
CA GLU A 583 23.44 13.78 49.33
C GLU A 583 24.31 13.57 48.08
N ASN A 584 25.64 13.61 48.25
CA ASN A 584 26.60 13.50 47.13
C ASN A 584 26.87 12.04 46.70
N GLU A 585 26.79 11.06 47.62
CA GLU A 585 27.15 9.66 47.38
C GLU A 585 25.95 8.71 47.21
N SER A 586 24.83 9.16 46.64
CA SER A 586 23.66 8.30 46.44
C SER A 586 23.73 7.59 45.08
N PHE A 587 24.27 6.36 45.03
CA PHE A 587 24.28 5.52 43.81
C PHE A 587 23.08 4.57 43.77
N GLY A 588 22.25 4.68 42.74
CA GLY A 588 21.04 3.85 42.56
C GLY A 588 19.86 4.24 43.46
N TYR A 589 20.03 5.30 44.25
CA TYR A 589 19.01 5.94 45.08
C TYR A 589 19.19 7.46 44.96
N GLN A 590 18.10 8.19 45.19
CA GLN A 590 18.11 9.64 45.33
C GLN A 590 17.81 9.93 46.80
N ASN A 591 18.81 10.44 47.52
CA ASN A 591 18.69 10.78 48.92
C ASN A 591 18.64 12.29 49.07
N TYR A 592 17.56 12.77 49.68
CA TYR A 592 17.40 14.15 50.10
C TYR A 592 17.22 14.19 51.60
N PHE A 593 17.57 15.31 52.20
CA PHE A 593 17.14 15.61 53.56
C PHE A 593 16.84 17.10 53.70
N ALA A 594 15.94 17.44 54.60
CA ALA A 594 15.62 18.82 54.92
C ALA A 594 15.87 19.09 56.40
N ILE A 595 16.39 20.27 56.73
CA ILE A 595 16.51 20.75 58.10
C ILE A 595 15.62 21.98 58.23
N LEU A 596 14.45 21.82 58.87
CA LEU A 596 13.38 22.80 58.89
C LEU A 596 13.21 23.36 60.31
N PRO A 597 13.41 24.67 60.54
CA PRO A 597 13.19 25.28 61.84
C PRO A 597 11.69 25.50 62.09
N VAL A 598 11.23 25.22 63.31
CA VAL A 598 9.86 25.51 63.75
C VAL A 598 9.90 26.73 64.68
N ASN A 599 9.46 27.87 64.18
CA ASN A 599 9.55 29.15 64.89
C ASN A 599 8.16 29.72 65.22
N THR A 600 8.05 30.46 66.33
CA THR A 600 6.88 31.29 66.65
C THR A 600 7.37 32.64 67.17
N ASN A 601 6.93 33.75 66.55
CA ASN A 601 7.28 35.12 66.97
C ASN A 601 8.78 35.28 67.35
N ASP A 602 9.68 34.90 66.43
CA ASP A 602 11.15 34.93 66.56
C ASP A 602 11.78 34.04 67.65
N LYS A 603 11.02 33.12 68.25
CA LYS A 603 11.55 32.06 69.13
C LYS A 603 11.47 30.69 68.45
N GLN A 604 12.59 29.98 68.38
CA GLN A 604 12.66 28.61 67.87
C GLN A 604 12.07 27.65 68.92
N LEU A 605 11.07 26.88 68.53
CA LEU A 605 10.41 25.87 69.37
C LEU A 605 11.00 24.47 69.16
N GLY A 606 11.65 24.23 68.03
CA GLY A 606 12.28 22.97 67.69
C GLY A 606 12.79 22.94 66.26
N THR A 607 13.35 21.80 65.86
CA THR A 607 13.82 21.54 64.49
C THR A 607 13.25 20.22 64.00
N ILE A 608 12.77 20.19 62.77
CA ILE A 608 12.35 18.96 62.10
C ILE A 608 13.40 18.62 61.05
N VAL A 609 13.91 17.39 61.09
CA VAL A 609 14.69 16.85 59.98
C VAL A 609 13.83 15.84 59.23
N ILE A 610 13.76 16.00 57.91
CA ILE A 610 13.05 15.07 57.04
C ILE A 610 14.07 14.37 56.18
N GLU A 611 14.28 13.08 56.38
CA GLU A 611 15.06 12.26 55.47
C GLU A 611 14.13 11.74 54.38
N LEU A 612 14.56 11.80 53.12
CA LEU A 612 13.83 11.34 51.95
C LEU A 612 14.75 10.42 51.17
N LYS A 613 14.44 9.13 51.20
CA LYS A 613 15.14 8.13 50.43
C LYS A 613 14.23 7.66 49.31
N SER A 614 14.64 7.80 48.06
CA SER A 614 13.86 7.23 46.95
C SER A 614 13.67 5.75 47.22
N LYS A 615 12.43 5.25 47.12
CA LYS A 615 12.17 3.81 47.10
C LYS A 615 13.07 3.18 46.03
N PRO A 616 13.62 1.97 46.25
CA PRO A 616 14.20 1.23 45.13
C PRO A 616 13.15 1.22 44.03
N LEU A 617 13.53 1.58 42.80
CA LEU A 617 12.63 1.84 41.66
C LEU A 617 11.72 0.64 41.29
N GLN A 618 10.79 0.27 42.16
CA GLN A 618 9.83 -0.81 42.05
C GLN A 618 8.41 -0.23 41.97
N SER A 619 7.70 -0.72 40.95
CA SER A 619 6.27 -0.56 40.64
C SER A 619 5.61 0.78 41.02
N PHE A 620 5.78 1.77 40.15
CA PHE A 620 4.89 2.93 40.04
C PHE A 620 3.47 2.60 39.55
N SER A 621 3.15 1.31 39.30
CA SER A 621 1.83 0.88 38.80
C SER A 621 0.66 1.21 39.74
N ALA A 622 0.94 1.76 40.93
CA ALA A 622 -0.05 2.23 41.89
C ALA A 622 -0.27 3.76 41.86
N PHE A 623 0.36 4.53 40.97
CA PHE A 623 0.05 5.96 40.82
C PHE A 623 -0.62 6.22 39.48
N PRO A 624 -1.87 6.72 39.44
CA PRO A 624 -2.55 7.03 38.19
C PRO A 624 -1.76 8.10 37.43
N GLU A 625 -1.37 7.84 36.18
CA GLU A 625 -0.76 8.83 35.28
C GLU A 625 -1.59 10.13 35.21
N LEU A 626 -2.89 10.02 35.49
CA LEU A 626 -3.84 11.11 35.61
C LEU A 626 -3.43 12.19 36.61
N LEU A 627 -2.67 11.88 37.66
CA LEU A 627 -2.31 12.81 38.74
C LEU A 627 -0.92 13.45 38.56
N ILE A 628 -0.22 13.12 37.47
CA ILE A 628 1.08 13.70 37.13
C ILE A 628 0.83 14.95 36.27
N ASP A 629 1.40 16.08 36.67
CA ASP A 629 1.41 17.32 35.87
C ASP A 629 2.22 17.08 34.59
N GLY A 630 1.65 17.43 33.43
CA GLY A 630 2.28 17.23 32.13
C GLY A 630 3.60 17.99 31.94
N ASN A 631 3.89 18.99 32.79
CA ASN A 631 5.15 19.72 32.79
C ASN A 631 6.29 18.99 33.52
N LEU A 632 6.00 17.94 34.28
CA LEU A 632 7.01 17.12 34.95
C LEU A 632 7.54 16.07 33.96
N ASN A 633 8.87 15.91 33.91
CA ASN A 633 9.50 14.93 33.02
C ASN A 633 8.97 13.52 33.33
N ARG A 634 8.46 12.86 32.29
CA ARG A 634 7.92 11.51 32.39
C ARG A 634 9.04 10.48 32.57
N ASP A 635 8.79 9.50 33.44
CA ASP A 635 9.59 8.27 33.54
C ASP A 635 9.22 7.22 32.47
N ASP A 636 8.38 7.58 31.48
CA ASP A 636 8.03 6.74 30.32
C ASP A 636 9.27 6.26 29.55
N ASP A 637 10.36 7.03 29.59
CA ASP A 637 11.62 6.67 28.92
C ASP A 637 12.15 5.28 29.35
N PHE A 638 11.77 4.79 30.54
CA PHE A 638 12.24 3.53 31.08
C PHE A 638 11.26 2.34 30.90
N LYS A 639 10.07 2.55 30.33
CA LYS A 639 9.00 1.53 30.29
C LYS A 639 9.44 0.22 29.61
N ASP A 640 10.21 0.33 28.54
CA ASP A 640 10.66 -0.83 27.73
C ASP A 640 12.00 -1.41 28.20
N TYR A 641 12.57 -0.90 29.30
CA TYR A 641 13.89 -1.27 29.78
C TYR A 641 13.83 -1.86 31.17
N SER A 642 14.63 -2.89 31.37
CA SER A 642 15.02 -3.33 32.70
C SER A 642 16.35 -2.70 33.04
N TYR A 643 16.61 -2.35 34.29
CA TYR A 643 17.94 -1.87 34.70
C TYR A 643 18.29 -2.30 36.10
N ALA A 644 19.59 -2.35 36.39
CA ALA A 644 20.15 -2.73 37.67
C ALA A 644 21.34 -1.84 38.05
N PHE A 645 21.43 -1.57 39.35
CA PHE A 645 22.56 -0.89 39.97
C PHE A 645 23.35 -1.90 40.79
N TYR A 646 24.66 -1.94 40.56
CA TYR A 646 25.60 -2.78 41.30
C TYR A 646 26.67 -1.91 41.97
N SER A 647 26.93 -2.17 43.25
CA SER A 647 28.09 -1.62 43.96
C SER A 647 28.92 -2.77 44.52
N ASP A 648 30.23 -2.75 44.29
CA ASP A 648 31.16 -3.83 44.67
C ASP A 648 30.67 -5.22 44.21
N ASN A 649 30.12 -5.27 42.99
CA ASN A 649 29.49 -6.45 42.39
C ASN A 649 28.27 -7.01 43.15
N LYS A 650 27.68 -6.28 44.10
CA LYS A 650 26.41 -6.65 44.74
C LYS A 650 25.27 -5.81 44.19
N LEU A 651 24.14 -6.46 43.90
CA LEU A 651 22.94 -5.82 43.40
C LEU A 651 22.36 -4.90 44.49
N LEU A 652 22.30 -3.60 44.22
CA LEU A 652 21.68 -2.61 45.09
C LEU A 652 20.18 -2.51 44.85
N SER A 653 19.79 -2.36 43.58
CA SER A 653 18.39 -2.20 43.16
C SER A 653 18.22 -2.63 41.70
N GLN A 654 17.00 -3.00 41.31
CA GLN A 654 16.64 -3.37 39.94
C GLN A 654 15.21 -2.93 39.61
N ARG A 655 14.93 -2.71 38.32
CA ARG A 655 13.59 -2.48 37.74
C ARG A 655 13.45 -3.27 36.44
N GLY A 656 12.21 -3.61 36.10
CA GLY A 656 11.83 -4.24 34.83
C GLY A 656 11.67 -5.75 34.91
N GLY A 657 11.50 -6.38 33.75
CA GLY A 657 11.24 -7.82 33.63
C GLY A 657 12.49 -8.71 33.65
N TYR A 658 13.70 -8.17 33.39
CA TYR A 658 14.94 -8.95 33.42
C TYR A 658 15.36 -9.26 34.85
N ILE A 659 15.68 -10.53 35.12
CA ILE A 659 16.09 -11.01 36.45
C ILE A 659 17.60 -10.87 36.58
N TYR A 660 18.05 -9.91 37.39
CA TYR A 660 19.47 -9.70 37.65
C TYR A 660 19.99 -10.56 38.79
N SER A 661 21.22 -11.05 38.66
CA SER A 661 21.88 -11.82 39.72
C SER A 661 22.22 -10.93 40.92
N ARG A 662 21.97 -11.40 42.14
CA ARG A 662 22.34 -10.68 43.38
C ARG A 662 23.83 -10.38 43.47
N ASN A 663 24.67 -11.29 43.01
CA ASN A 663 26.11 -11.09 42.85
C ASN A 663 26.43 -11.03 41.36
N ASN A 664 27.06 -9.95 40.92
CA ASN A 664 27.41 -9.72 39.54
C ASN A 664 28.67 -10.50 39.14
N ASN A 665 28.45 -11.68 38.53
CA ASN A 665 29.52 -12.43 37.87
C ASN A 665 29.43 -12.32 36.33
N GLU A 666 28.33 -11.74 35.83
CA GLU A 666 27.94 -11.79 34.43
C GLU A 666 28.36 -10.54 33.65
N PHE A 667 28.23 -9.36 34.26
CA PHE A 667 28.43 -8.06 33.60
C PHE A 667 29.77 -7.46 33.99
N LYS A 668 30.63 -7.21 33.01
CA LYS A 668 31.92 -6.53 33.21
C LYS A 668 31.93 -5.22 32.42
N GLY A 669 32.27 -4.12 33.07
CA GLY A 669 32.33 -2.78 32.49
C GLY A 669 33.75 -2.21 32.49
N GLU A 670 34.02 -1.26 31.60
CA GLU A 670 35.22 -0.42 31.61
C GLU A 670 34.86 0.99 32.10
N LEU A 671 35.78 1.63 32.85
CA LEU A 671 35.57 2.98 33.39
C LEU A 671 35.15 3.97 32.30
N LYS A 672 34.01 4.65 32.53
CA LYS A 672 33.45 5.69 31.66
C LYS A 672 33.26 5.27 30.19
N LYS A 673 33.08 3.97 29.95
CA LYS A 673 32.79 3.42 28.62
C LYS A 673 31.52 2.60 28.64
N TYR A 674 30.80 2.66 27.53
CA TYR A 674 29.61 1.85 27.28
C TYR A 674 30.03 0.53 26.63
N ILE A 675 29.62 -0.59 27.21
CA ILE A 675 29.86 -1.94 26.68
C ILE A 675 28.53 -2.60 26.42
N GLU A 676 28.34 -3.12 25.21
CA GLU A 676 27.15 -3.91 24.86
C GLU A 676 27.45 -5.40 25.00
N LYS A 677 26.54 -6.13 25.64
CA LYS A 677 26.60 -7.58 25.79
C LYS A 677 25.22 -8.17 25.51
N THR A 678 25.17 -9.29 24.81
CA THR A 678 23.92 -10.03 24.57
C THR A 678 23.90 -11.32 25.37
N THR A 679 22.79 -11.64 26.01
CA THR A 679 22.55 -12.92 26.70
C THR A 679 21.38 -13.65 26.04
N GLN A 680 21.39 -14.99 26.08
CA GLN A 680 20.30 -15.81 25.55
C GLN A 680 19.32 -16.15 26.66
N ASN A 681 18.03 -16.17 26.31
CA ASN A 681 17.00 -16.66 27.22
C ASN A 681 17.05 -18.21 27.27
N HIS A 682 17.32 -18.78 28.45
CA HIS A 682 17.41 -20.24 28.67
C HIS A 682 16.05 -20.87 28.98
N SER A 683 15.04 -20.57 28.17
CA SER A 683 13.73 -21.17 28.31
C SER A 683 13.61 -22.51 27.57
N ALA A 684 12.84 -23.44 28.15
CA ALA A 684 12.50 -24.71 27.52
C ALA A 684 11.53 -24.54 26.32
N VAL A 685 10.94 -23.35 26.19
CA VAL A 685 9.96 -23.02 25.15
C VAL A 685 10.67 -22.69 23.83
N TRP A 686 10.32 -23.40 22.75
CA TRP A 686 11.09 -23.39 21.49
C TRP A 686 11.21 -22.01 20.84
N TYR A 687 10.20 -21.14 20.96
CA TYR A 687 10.21 -19.81 20.36
C TYR A 687 11.01 -18.79 21.18
N GLU A 688 11.17 -19.00 22.49
CA GLU A 688 11.98 -18.14 23.37
C GLU A 688 13.48 -18.30 23.11
N ARG A 689 13.92 -19.36 22.41
CA ARG A 689 15.32 -19.50 21.96
C ARG A 689 15.76 -18.39 20.99
N PHE A 690 14.82 -17.69 20.36
CA PHE A 690 15.09 -16.55 19.49
C PHE A 690 15.02 -15.20 20.23
N THR A 691 14.60 -15.21 21.50
CA THR A 691 14.61 -14.03 22.38
C THR A 691 15.97 -13.91 23.05
N THR A 692 16.57 -12.74 22.94
CA THR A 692 17.84 -12.41 23.58
C THR A 692 17.67 -11.11 24.35
N TYR A 693 18.47 -10.92 25.40
CA TYR A 693 18.54 -9.64 26.08
C TYR A 693 19.79 -8.90 25.63
N SER A 694 19.61 -7.67 25.18
CA SER A 694 20.71 -6.73 24.92
C SER A 694 20.95 -5.92 26.19
N HIS A 695 22.17 -5.96 26.70
CA HIS A 695 22.60 -5.27 27.91
C HIS A 695 23.59 -4.16 27.55
N LEU A 696 23.27 -2.93 27.91
CA LEU A 696 24.18 -1.80 27.91
C LEU A 696 24.76 -1.65 29.32
N ILE A 697 26.06 -1.85 29.42
CA ILE A 697 26.82 -1.86 30.67
C ILE A 697 27.64 -0.57 30.72
N TYR A 698 27.55 0.15 31.83
CA TYR A 698 28.31 1.38 32.05
C TYR A 698 28.88 1.40 33.46
N LYS A 699 30.18 1.67 33.58
CA LYS A 699 30.90 1.71 34.85
C LYS A 699 31.27 3.17 35.20
N PRO A 700 30.43 3.89 35.98
CA PRO A 700 30.69 5.28 36.35
C PRO A 700 31.90 5.46 37.29
N SER A 701 32.12 4.52 38.22
CA SER A 701 33.24 4.52 39.18
C SER A 701 33.81 3.12 39.36
N GLU A 702 34.94 2.97 40.05
CA GLU A 702 35.57 1.64 40.23
C GLU A 702 34.68 0.62 40.95
N ARG A 703 33.77 1.09 41.81
CA ARG A 703 32.85 0.25 42.59
C ARG A 703 31.47 0.10 41.96
N ASN A 704 31.03 1.11 41.20
CA ASN A 704 29.64 1.23 40.74
C ASN A 704 29.49 0.80 39.28
N LEU A 705 28.41 0.08 38.99
CA LEU A 705 28.07 -0.42 37.66
C LEU A 705 26.57 -0.31 37.42
N ILE A 706 26.19 0.23 36.26
CA ILE A 706 24.81 0.33 35.78
C ILE A 706 24.67 -0.64 34.62
N VAL A 707 23.62 -1.47 34.65
CA VAL A 707 23.26 -2.37 33.55
C VAL A 707 21.85 -2.04 33.10
N VAL A 708 21.66 -1.71 31.83
CA VAL A 708 20.35 -1.47 31.22
C VAL A 708 20.10 -2.53 30.17
N SER A 709 19.06 -3.34 30.38
CA SER A 709 18.72 -4.51 29.57
C SER A 709 17.41 -4.30 28.83
N ARG A 710 17.37 -4.70 27.56
CA ARG A 710 16.18 -4.69 26.72
C ARG A 710 15.98 -6.08 26.12
N GLU A 711 14.76 -6.60 26.18
CA GLU A 711 14.40 -7.80 25.45
C GLU A 711 14.35 -7.48 23.94
N GLN A 712 14.99 -8.32 23.14
CA GLN A 712 15.02 -8.17 21.69
C GLN A 712 14.82 -9.52 21.01
N ASN A 713 14.00 -9.51 19.96
CA ASN A 713 13.85 -10.63 19.05
C ASN A 713 14.17 -10.15 17.63
N SER A 714 15.46 -10.14 17.30
CA SER A 714 15.97 -9.58 16.04
C SER A 714 15.39 -10.26 14.81
N LEU A 715 15.11 -11.57 14.88
CA LEU A 715 14.45 -12.31 13.80
C LEU A 715 12.99 -11.89 13.65
N TYR A 716 12.24 -11.82 14.74
CA TYR A 716 10.84 -11.38 14.72
C TYR A 716 10.71 -9.95 14.19
N TYR A 717 11.56 -9.02 14.65
CA TYR A 717 11.59 -7.64 14.16
C TYR A 717 11.99 -7.56 12.67
N SER A 718 12.96 -8.37 12.24
CA SER A 718 13.34 -8.44 10.82
C SER A 718 12.22 -8.96 9.92
N VAL A 719 11.50 -10.01 10.34
CA VAL A 719 10.36 -10.54 9.61
C VAL A 719 9.22 -9.52 9.59
N THR A 720 8.91 -8.88 10.72
CA THR A 720 7.81 -7.91 10.85
C THR A 720 8.05 -6.66 9.99
N SER A 721 9.26 -6.09 10.01
CA SER A 721 9.62 -4.97 9.13
C SER A 721 9.54 -5.36 7.65
N LEU A 722 9.99 -6.57 7.29
CA LEU A 722 9.93 -7.07 5.91
C LEU A 722 8.48 -7.26 5.43
N THR A 723 7.64 -7.94 6.21
CA THR A 723 6.22 -8.17 5.88
C THR A 723 5.46 -6.84 5.81
N PHE A 724 5.69 -5.92 6.75
CA PHE A 724 5.08 -4.59 6.76
C PHE A 724 5.39 -3.84 5.46
N PHE A 725 6.67 -3.63 5.13
CA PHE A 725 7.04 -2.91 3.91
C PHE A 725 6.60 -3.64 2.64
N LEU A 726 6.61 -4.97 2.64
CA LEU A 726 6.13 -5.75 1.50
C LEU A 726 4.64 -5.52 1.26
N VAL A 727 3.80 -5.61 2.30
CA VAL A 727 2.36 -5.36 2.21
C VAL A 727 2.09 -3.92 1.76
N VAL A 728 2.76 -2.95 2.39
CA VAL A 728 2.60 -1.52 2.05
C VAL A 728 3.00 -1.25 0.59
N LEU A 729 4.13 -1.77 0.13
CA LEU A 729 4.58 -1.59 -1.26
C LEU A 729 3.65 -2.29 -2.27
N LEU A 730 3.09 -3.45 -1.93
CA LEU A 730 2.09 -4.13 -2.75
C LEU A 730 0.79 -3.33 -2.85
N ILE A 731 0.28 -2.81 -1.72
CA ILE A 731 -0.90 -1.93 -1.70
C ILE A 731 -0.63 -0.67 -2.52
N PHE A 732 0.49 0.01 -2.26
CA PHE A 732 0.91 1.21 -2.99
C PHE A 732 0.99 0.96 -4.50
N SER A 733 1.62 -0.15 -4.91
CA SER A 733 1.71 -0.51 -6.32
C SER A 733 0.36 -0.85 -6.93
N ALA A 734 -0.51 -1.55 -6.20
CA ALA A 734 -1.87 -1.86 -6.64
C ALA A 734 -2.70 -0.58 -6.81
N VAL A 735 -2.58 0.40 -5.91
CA VAL A 735 -3.21 1.72 -6.03
C VAL A 735 -2.69 2.44 -7.28
N ILE A 736 -1.38 2.49 -7.52
CA ILE A 736 -0.82 3.13 -8.73
C ILE A 736 -1.30 2.45 -10.01
N ILE A 737 -1.29 1.11 -10.05
CA ILE A 737 -1.76 0.34 -11.20
C ILE A 737 -3.26 0.60 -11.42
N SER A 738 -4.05 0.64 -10.35
CA SER A 738 -5.49 0.92 -10.41
C SER A 738 -5.78 2.34 -10.89
N LEU A 739 -5.05 3.34 -10.38
CA LEU A 739 -5.15 4.73 -10.84
C LEU A 739 -4.75 4.87 -12.31
N LYS A 740 -3.66 4.22 -12.74
CA LYS A 740 -3.25 4.20 -14.15
C LYS A 740 -4.29 3.51 -15.03
N TRP A 741 -4.84 2.38 -14.58
CA TRP A 741 -5.88 1.65 -15.28
C TRP A 741 -7.17 2.47 -15.41
N LEU A 742 -7.59 3.10 -14.30
CA LEU A 742 -8.75 3.97 -14.21
C LEU A 742 -8.57 5.18 -15.13
N TRP A 743 -7.43 5.87 -15.06
CA TRP A 743 -7.11 7.00 -15.93
C TRP A 743 -7.07 6.64 -17.42
N ALA A 744 -6.57 5.45 -17.78
CA ALA A 744 -6.55 4.99 -19.17
C ALA A 744 -7.94 4.60 -19.72
N ARG A 745 -8.90 4.25 -18.86
CA ARG A 745 -10.24 3.77 -19.24
C ARG A 745 -11.33 4.82 -19.08
N ILE A 746 -11.12 5.78 -18.20
CA ILE A 746 -12.00 6.91 -18.00
C ILE A 746 -11.76 7.92 -19.13
N LYS A 747 -12.64 7.91 -20.13
CA LYS A 747 -12.79 9.04 -21.07
C LYS A 747 -13.84 9.99 -20.51
N ILE A 748 -13.46 10.89 -19.59
CA ILE A 748 -14.41 11.90 -19.06
C ILE A 748 -14.74 12.96 -20.12
N PHE A 749 -13.77 13.33 -20.97
CA PHE A 749 -13.92 14.42 -21.94
C PHE A 749 -13.65 13.94 -23.35
N ASN A 750 -14.69 13.84 -24.16
CA ASN A 750 -14.56 13.72 -25.61
C ASN A 750 -15.04 15.06 -26.21
N VAL A 751 -14.12 16.01 -26.35
CA VAL A 751 -14.40 17.29 -27.02
C VAL A 751 -14.32 17.03 -28.52
N ALA A 752 -15.40 16.50 -29.08
CA ALA A 752 -15.65 16.62 -30.52
C ALA A 752 -16.20 18.03 -30.81
N THR A 753 -16.06 18.48 -32.05
CA THR A 753 -16.40 19.83 -32.52
C THR A 753 -17.84 20.29 -32.22
N ASP A 754 -18.75 19.35 -31.92
CA ASP A 754 -20.15 19.64 -31.57
C ASP A 754 -20.50 19.17 -30.14
N GLY A 755 -20.25 20.02 -29.15
CA GLY A 755 -20.88 19.96 -27.82
C GLY A 755 -20.14 19.17 -26.73
N PHE A 756 -20.21 19.71 -25.51
CA PHE A 756 -19.65 19.14 -24.29
C PHE A 756 -20.53 18.00 -23.78
N LYS A 757 -20.24 16.76 -24.16
CA LYS A 757 -20.99 15.57 -23.68
C LYS A 757 -20.19 14.83 -22.62
N PHE A 758 -20.60 14.99 -21.36
CA PHE A 758 -20.10 14.16 -20.25
C PHE A 758 -20.66 12.74 -20.39
N ARG A 759 -19.79 11.77 -20.68
CA ARG A 759 -20.16 10.34 -20.64
C ARG A 759 -19.08 9.56 -19.92
N LEU A 760 -19.35 9.16 -18.68
CA LEU A 760 -18.51 8.23 -17.94
C LEU A 760 -18.74 6.81 -18.51
N ARG A 761 -17.86 6.33 -19.40
CA ARG A 761 -17.91 4.95 -19.93
C ARG A 761 -16.62 4.21 -19.58
N ILE A 762 -16.71 3.26 -18.66
CA ILE A 762 -15.58 2.39 -18.29
C ILE A 762 -15.56 1.19 -19.24
N ASN A 763 -14.63 1.17 -20.19
CA ASN A 763 -14.49 0.03 -21.12
C ASN A 763 -13.71 -1.12 -20.45
N PHE A 764 -14.38 -2.21 -20.05
CA PHE A 764 -13.74 -3.43 -19.50
C PHE A 764 -13.26 -4.43 -20.59
N ASP A 765 -13.59 -4.19 -21.85
CA ASP A 765 -13.56 -5.24 -22.89
C ASP A 765 -12.18 -5.72 -23.35
N LYS A 766 -11.07 -5.06 -22.94
CA LYS A 766 -9.72 -5.45 -23.40
C LYS A 766 -8.86 -6.20 -22.37
N VAL A 767 -9.41 -6.65 -21.24
CA VAL A 767 -8.64 -7.45 -20.28
C VAL A 767 -8.57 -8.90 -20.79
N LEU A 768 -7.36 -9.39 -21.07
CA LEU A 768 -7.08 -10.77 -21.48
C LEU A 768 -7.68 -11.78 -20.47
N TYR A 769 -8.23 -12.90 -20.95
CA TYR A 769 -8.82 -13.94 -20.09
C TYR A 769 -7.85 -14.42 -19.00
N LYS A 770 -6.57 -14.58 -19.33
CA LYS A 770 -5.51 -14.90 -18.36
C LYS A 770 -5.50 -13.94 -17.16
N THR A 771 -5.55 -12.64 -17.43
CA THR A 771 -5.50 -11.59 -16.40
C THR A 771 -6.77 -11.57 -15.56
N ARG A 772 -7.94 -11.84 -16.17
CA ARG A 772 -9.20 -11.97 -15.44
C ARG A 772 -9.15 -13.11 -14.43
N ILE A 773 -8.70 -14.30 -14.86
CA ILE A 773 -8.57 -15.47 -13.97
C ILE A 773 -7.62 -15.18 -12.80
N GLN A 774 -6.45 -14.57 -13.07
CA GLN A 774 -5.49 -14.19 -12.03
C GLN A 774 -6.09 -13.23 -11.01
N ILE A 775 -6.74 -12.15 -11.48
CA ILE A 775 -7.35 -11.15 -10.61
C ILE A 775 -8.46 -11.79 -9.78
N SER A 776 -9.34 -12.60 -10.38
CA SER A 776 -10.44 -13.25 -9.66
C SER A 776 -9.94 -14.20 -8.58
N MET A 777 -8.90 -15.00 -8.85
CA MET A 777 -8.31 -15.91 -7.85
C MET A 777 -7.67 -15.14 -6.69
N ILE A 778 -6.87 -14.11 -7.00
CA ILE A 778 -6.24 -13.29 -5.97
C ILE A 778 -7.31 -12.56 -5.13
N LEU A 779 -8.32 -11.96 -5.78
CA LEU A 779 -9.39 -11.24 -5.09
C LEU A 779 -10.21 -12.17 -4.18
N ALA A 780 -10.56 -13.37 -4.65
CA ALA A 780 -11.29 -14.35 -3.85
C ALA A 780 -10.54 -14.69 -2.56
N VAL A 781 -9.22 -14.89 -2.67
CA VAL A 781 -8.35 -15.21 -1.53
C VAL A 781 -8.15 -14.01 -0.60
N VAL A 782 -7.97 -12.80 -1.15
CA VAL A 782 -7.82 -11.59 -0.33
C VAL A 782 -9.08 -11.36 0.48
N ILE A 783 -10.26 -11.49 -0.14
CA ILE A 783 -11.53 -11.33 0.55
C ILE A 783 -11.66 -12.36 1.67
N THR A 784 -11.30 -13.64 1.43
CA THR A 784 -11.37 -14.66 2.49
C THR A 784 -10.36 -14.39 3.62
N LEU A 785 -9.13 -13.99 3.32
CA LEU A 785 -8.13 -13.63 4.34
C LEU A 785 -8.56 -12.42 5.17
N VAL A 786 -9.10 -11.38 4.54
CA VAL A 786 -9.60 -10.19 5.24
C VAL A 786 -10.79 -10.54 6.13
N LEU A 787 -11.72 -11.38 5.63
CA LEU A 787 -12.88 -11.81 6.41
C LEU A 787 -12.46 -12.67 7.60
N VAL A 788 -11.57 -13.64 7.41
CA VAL A 788 -11.01 -14.45 8.50
C VAL A 788 -10.27 -13.57 9.49
N GLY A 789 -9.41 -12.67 9.02
CA GLY A 789 -8.68 -11.74 9.87
C GLY A 789 -9.58 -10.83 10.69
N PHE A 790 -10.65 -10.30 10.09
CA PHE A 790 -11.64 -9.49 10.80
C PHE A 790 -12.40 -10.30 11.86
N ILE A 791 -12.87 -11.51 11.53
CA ILE A 791 -13.54 -12.40 12.50
C ILE A 791 -12.60 -12.78 13.64
N THR A 792 -11.36 -13.16 13.34
CA THR A 792 -10.36 -13.51 14.34
C THR A 792 -10.03 -12.31 15.23
N PHE A 793 -9.88 -11.11 14.67
CA PHE A 793 -9.69 -9.89 15.45
C PHE A 793 -10.86 -9.63 16.40
N LEU A 794 -12.10 -9.66 15.91
CA LEU A 794 -13.29 -9.47 16.74
C LEU A 794 -13.40 -10.53 17.84
N SER A 795 -13.17 -11.81 17.50
CA SER A 795 -13.26 -12.93 18.44
C SER A 795 -12.21 -12.83 19.54
N ILE A 796 -10.94 -12.61 19.18
CA ILE A 796 -9.85 -12.52 20.15
C ILE A 796 -9.96 -11.24 20.98
N SER A 797 -10.33 -10.13 20.36
CA SER A 797 -10.58 -8.86 21.06
C SER A 797 -11.66 -9.02 22.14
N ASN A 798 -12.79 -9.64 21.79
CA ASN A 798 -13.87 -9.93 22.74
C ASN A 798 -13.45 -10.93 23.82
N GLN A 799 -12.70 -11.97 23.46
CA GLN A 799 -12.17 -12.94 24.41
C GLN A 799 -11.22 -12.28 25.41
N TYR A 800 -10.32 -11.41 24.95
CA TYR A 800 -9.37 -10.71 25.79
C TYR A 800 -10.04 -9.70 26.72
N TYR A 801 -11.04 -8.96 26.21
CA TYR A 801 -11.88 -8.08 27.01
C TYR A 801 -12.59 -8.85 28.14
N THR A 802 -13.21 -9.99 27.81
CA THR A 802 -13.90 -10.85 28.78
C THR A 802 -12.93 -11.43 29.82
N GLN A 803 -11.73 -11.82 29.39
CA GLN A 803 -10.69 -12.36 30.26
C GLN A 803 -10.17 -11.29 31.24
N GLN A 804 -9.97 -10.06 30.79
CA GLN A 804 -9.62 -8.95 31.68
C GLN A 804 -10.72 -8.68 32.69
N GLU A 805 -11.99 -8.60 32.26
CA GLU A 805 -13.10 -8.36 33.17
C GLU A 805 -13.19 -9.46 34.25
N LYS A 806 -12.99 -10.72 33.86
CA LYS A 806 -12.91 -11.85 34.79
C LYS A 806 -11.73 -11.70 35.77
N MET A 807 -10.53 -11.36 35.29
CA MET A 807 -9.36 -11.15 36.14
C MET A 807 -9.59 -10.06 37.19
N ILE A 808 -10.17 -8.92 36.78
CA ILE A 808 -10.48 -7.79 37.67
C ILE A 808 -11.55 -8.20 38.70
N ARG A 809 -12.59 -8.92 38.25
CA ARG A 809 -13.66 -9.46 39.12
C ARG A 809 -13.11 -10.45 40.15
N ASP A 810 -12.27 -11.39 39.73
CA ASP A 810 -11.63 -12.37 40.61
C ASP A 810 -10.71 -11.67 41.62
N LYS A 811 -9.98 -10.62 41.21
CA LYS A 811 -9.12 -9.82 42.10
C LYS A 811 -9.94 -9.08 43.16
N ILE A 812 -11.00 -8.35 42.80
CA ILE A 812 -11.83 -7.64 43.78
C ILE A 812 -12.57 -8.60 44.72
N THR A 813 -12.99 -9.76 44.23
CA THR A 813 -13.66 -10.78 45.06
C THR A 813 -12.72 -11.32 46.13
N ARG A 814 -11.44 -11.56 45.78
CA ARG A 814 -10.42 -11.97 46.76
C ARG A 814 -10.14 -10.89 47.80
N ILE A 815 -10.02 -9.62 47.37
CA ILE A 815 -9.77 -8.49 48.27
C ILE A 815 -10.96 -8.30 49.23
N SER A 816 -12.19 -8.37 48.70
CA SER A 816 -13.43 -8.33 49.48
C SER A 816 -13.46 -9.44 50.53
N ALA A 817 -13.18 -10.69 50.14
CA ALA A 817 -13.17 -11.82 51.07
C ALA A 817 -12.11 -11.69 52.17
N THR A 818 -10.93 -11.13 51.87
CA THR A 818 -9.90 -10.83 52.88
C THR A 818 -10.40 -9.78 53.89
N LEU A 819 -11.09 -8.73 53.42
CA LEU A 819 -11.68 -7.70 54.26
C LEU A 819 -12.80 -8.25 55.16
N GLU A 820 -13.62 -9.16 54.64
CA GLU A 820 -14.70 -9.80 55.39
C GLU A 820 -14.18 -10.73 56.49
N ASN A 821 -13.07 -11.43 56.24
CA ASN A 821 -12.45 -12.35 57.20
C ASN A 821 -11.53 -11.66 58.23
N GLY A 822 -11.14 -10.41 57.99
CA GLY A 822 -10.32 -9.62 58.91
C GLY A 822 -11.13 -8.90 60.00
N LEU A 823 -10.45 -8.33 60.99
CA LEU A 823 -11.06 -7.46 62.03
C LEU A 823 -11.48 -6.07 61.48
N PHE A 824 -11.46 -5.86 60.16
CA PHE A 824 -11.68 -4.56 59.51
C PHE A 824 -13.11 -4.00 59.75
N THR A 825 -14.10 -4.88 59.96
CA THR A 825 -15.48 -4.50 60.32
C THR A 825 -15.57 -3.67 61.61
N LYS A 826 -14.58 -3.77 62.52
CA LYS A 826 -14.51 -2.97 63.75
C LYS A 826 -14.05 -1.52 63.48
N TYR A 827 -13.29 -1.30 62.40
CA TYR A 827 -12.71 0.00 61.99
C TYR A 827 -13.64 0.82 61.09
N ILE A 828 -14.60 0.19 60.40
CA ILE A 828 -15.60 0.90 59.56
C ILE A 828 -16.55 1.76 60.42
N ALA A 829 -16.74 1.41 61.70
CA ALA A 829 -17.61 2.15 62.61
C ALA A 829 -16.99 3.48 63.10
N HIS A 830 -15.66 3.58 63.16
CA HIS A 830 -14.91 4.78 63.53
C HIS A 830 -13.70 4.91 62.59
N VAL A 831 -13.89 5.64 61.49
CA VAL A 831 -12.81 5.89 60.53
C VAL A 831 -11.87 6.94 61.12
N ASP A 832 -10.67 6.51 61.48
CA ASP A 832 -9.59 7.33 62.01
C ASP A 832 -8.33 7.24 61.13
N GLU A 833 -7.26 7.93 61.54
CA GLU A 833 -6.00 7.90 60.79
C GLU A 833 -5.35 6.51 60.80
N GLU A 834 -5.52 5.73 61.87
CA GLU A 834 -5.03 4.35 61.96
C GLU A 834 -5.70 3.43 60.93
N SER A 835 -7.02 3.57 60.76
CA SER A 835 -7.80 2.84 59.75
C SER A 835 -7.30 3.09 58.32
N GLN A 836 -6.88 4.33 58.02
CA GLN A 836 -6.31 4.69 56.72
C GLN A 836 -4.93 4.05 56.49
N VAL A 837 -4.09 3.94 57.52
CA VAL A 837 -2.78 3.28 57.42
C VAL A 837 -2.93 1.80 57.09
N HIS A 838 -3.77 1.07 57.84
CA HIS A 838 -4.04 -0.34 57.56
C HIS A 838 -4.66 -0.57 56.17
N PHE A 839 -5.52 0.34 55.72
CA PHE A 839 -6.08 0.28 54.37
C PHE A 839 -5.02 0.47 53.29
N ASN A 840 -4.07 1.38 53.49
CA ASN A 840 -2.93 1.57 52.59
C ASN A 840 -2.00 0.33 52.57
N GLU A 841 -1.77 -0.33 53.71
CA GLU A 841 -0.99 -1.57 53.78
C GLU A 841 -1.66 -2.74 53.02
N LEU A 842 -2.98 -2.87 53.13
CA LEU A 842 -3.75 -3.85 52.38
C LEU A 842 -3.61 -3.61 50.87
N ALA A 843 -3.80 -2.36 50.44
CA ALA A 843 -3.64 -1.95 49.05
C ALA A 843 -2.24 -2.25 48.51
N ASN A 844 -1.20 -1.95 49.30
CA ASN A 844 0.20 -2.27 48.97
C ASN A 844 0.44 -3.78 48.84
N THR A 845 -0.17 -4.60 49.70
CA THR A 845 -0.06 -6.08 49.64
C THR A 845 -0.59 -6.64 48.32
N TYR A 846 -1.64 -6.04 47.76
CA TYR A 846 -2.23 -6.43 46.48
C TYR A 846 -1.70 -5.62 45.28
N ALA A 847 -0.71 -4.75 45.52
CA ALA A 847 -0.14 -3.80 44.57
C ALA A 847 -1.22 -3.08 43.75
N THR A 848 -2.18 -2.46 44.43
CA THR A 848 -3.35 -1.87 43.77
C THR A 848 -3.95 -0.72 44.56
N ASP A 849 -4.59 0.21 43.86
CA ASP A 849 -5.40 1.24 44.50
C ASP A 849 -6.77 0.71 44.92
N LEU A 850 -7.30 1.25 46.01
CA LEU A 850 -8.59 0.88 46.56
C LEU A 850 -9.35 2.11 47.08
N THR A 851 -10.67 2.06 47.01
CA THR A 851 -11.54 3.02 47.71
C THR A 851 -12.67 2.27 48.40
N LEU A 852 -12.89 2.57 49.67
CA LEU A 852 -13.96 2.03 50.49
C LEU A 852 -15.07 3.09 50.61
N PHE A 853 -16.30 2.70 50.36
CA PHE A 853 -17.50 3.54 50.45
C PHE A 853 -18.43 3.04 51.55
N ASP A 854 -19.17 3.96 52.16
CA ASP A 854 -20.28 3.62 53.05
C ASP A 854 -21.47 3.03 52.28
N THR A 855 -22.51 2.59 53.00
CA THR A 855 -23.74 2.05 52.39
C THR A 855 -24.55 3.06 51.58
N THR A 856 -24.23 4.35 51.68
CA THR A 856 -24.84 5.43 50.88
C THR A 856 -23.99 5.79 49.66
N GLY A 857 -22.79 5.20 49.52
CA GLY A 857 -21.85 5.47 48.44
C GLY A 857 -20.95 6.68 48.66
N VAL A 858 -20.77 7.18 49.90
CA VAL A 858 -19.74 8.20 50.24
C VAL A 858 -18.40 7.51 50.47
N PRO A 859 -17.27 8.01 49.92
CA PRO A 859 -15.96 7.45 50.20
C PRO A 859 -15.59 7.64 51.68
N LEU A 860 -15.20 6.55 52.35
CA LEU A 860 -14.71 6.50 53.72
C LEU A 860 -13.19 6.53 53.78
N LEU A 861 -12.55 5.65 53.00
CA LEU A 861 -11.09 5.49 52.92
C LEU A 861 -10.70 5.37 51.45
N THR A 862 -9.59 5.96 51.06
CA THR A 862 -9.08 5.86 49.68
C THR A 862 -7.57 5.89 49.68
N THR A 863 -6.94 5.11 48.81
CA THR A 863 -5.49 5.22 48.58
C THR A 863 -5.12 6.42 47.71
N GLN A 864 -6.12 7.09 47.10
CA GLN A 864 -5.92 8.19 46.14
C GLN A 864 -6.79 9.42 46.47
N PRO A 865 -6.56 10.09 47.62
CA PRO A 865 -7.39 11.22 48.08
C PRO A 865 -7.39 12.40 47.10
N LYS A 866 -6.26 12.66 46.43
CA LYS A 866 -6.10 13.77 45.47
C LYS A 866 -7.07 13.74 44.29
N ILE A 867 -7.59 12.58 43.91
CA ILE A 867 -8.62 12.48 42.86
C ILE A 867 -9.90 13.24 43.29
N TYR A 868 -10.25 13.16 44.57
CA TYR A 868 -11.41 13.83 45.14
C TYR A 868 -11.12 15.27 45.58
N GLU A 869 -9.94 15.52 46.14
CA GLU A 869 -9.53 16.87 46.59
C GLU A 869 -9.36 17.85 45.44
N ASN A 870 -8.77 17.41 44.32
CA ASN A 870 -8.69 18.20 43.09
C ASN A 870 -10.01 18.23 42.30
N GLY A 871 -11.06 17.59 42.82
CA GLY A 871 -12.40 17.53 42.20
C GLY A 871 -12.47 16.83 40.85
N LEU A 872 -11.48 15.98 40.51
CA LEU A 872 -11.50 15.20 39.28
C LEU A 872 -12.70 14.25 39.23
N VAL A 873 -13.09 13.76 40.42
CA VAL A 873 -14.24 12.89 40.66
C VAL A 873 -15.02 13.41 41.86
N ALA A 874 -16.35 13.37 41.78
CA ALA A 874 -17.26 13.68 42.87
C ALA A 874 -17.06 12.70 44.04
N LYS A 875 -17.32 13.16 45.27
CA LYS A 875 -17.24 12.35 46.51
C LYS A 875 -18.42 11.36 46.66
N ARG A 876 -18.71 10.61 45.61
CA ARG A 876 -19.73 9.55 45.54
C ARG A 876 -19.28 8.42 44.63
N MET A 877 -19.70 7.21 44.96
CA MET A 877 -19.56 6.03 44.11
C MET A 877 -20.28 6.23 42.77
N ASN A 878 -19.86 5.54 41.71
CA ASN A 878 -20.61 5.58 40.45
C ASN A 878 -22.04 5.09 40.62
N ALA A 879 -23.01 5.84 40.08
CA ALA A 879 -24.42 5.57 40.24
C ALA A 879 -24.84 4.20 39.70
N ARG A 880 -24.24 3.73 38.59
CA ARG A 880 -24.50 2.39 38.05
C ARG A 880 -24.01 1.30 39.00
N ALA A 881 -22.82 1.48 39.58
CA ALA A 881 -22.31 0.58 40.59
C ALA A 881 -23.20 0.57 41.83
N PHE A 882 -23.61 1.75 42.30
CA PHE A 882 -24.51 1.88 43.43
C PHE A 882 -25.85 1.16 43.19
N ILE A 883 -26.49 1.30 42.02
CA ILE A 883 -27.73 0.59 41.68
C ILE A 883 -27.50 -0.93 41.70
N ASN A 884 -26.42 -1.41 41.06
CA ASN A 884 -26.15 -2.84 40.96
C ASN A 884 -25.88 -3.50 42.33
N LEU A 885 -25.23 -2.79 43.25
CA LEU A 885 -24.87 -3.34 44.55
C LEU A 885 -25.93 -3.09 45.63
N SER A 886 -26.55 -1.91 45.65
CA SER A 886 -27.51 -1.53 46.69
C SER A 886 -28.95 -1.91 46.35
N MET A 887 -29.38 -1.80 45.09
CA MET A 887 -30.76 -2.10 44.68
C MET A 887 -30.89 -3.52 44.16
N LEU A 888 -30.00 -3.94 43.24
CA LEU A 888 -30.01 -5.27 42.64
C LEU A 888 -29.28 -6.34 43.48
N GLN A 889 -28.60 -5.94 44.56
CA GLN A 889 -27.90 -6.84 45.50
C GLN A 889 -26.92 -7.81 44.80
N LYS A 890 -26.21 -7.34 43.76
CA LYS A 890 -25.18 -8.14 43.09
C LYS A 890 -23.93 -8.27 43.96
N THR A 891 -23.27 -9.43 43.90
CA THR A 891 -22.01 -9.70 44.61
C THR A 891 -20.79 -9.00 44.02
N GLY A 892 -20.93 -8.41 42.83
CA GLY A 892 -19.91 -7.57 42.23
C GLY A 892 -20.38 -6.96 40.92
N PHE A 893 -19.74 -5.87 40.53
CA PHE A 893 -20.05 -5.14 39.30
C PHE A 893 -18.77 -4.54 38.73
N VAL A 894 -18.54 -4.71 37.43
CA VAL A 894 -17.44 -4.05 36.73
C VAL A 894 -18.04 -2.98 35.83
N ASN A 895 -17.58 -1.75 36.00
CA ASN A 895 -18.08 -0.58 35.28
C ASN A 895 -16.96 0.04 34.43
N ASP A 896 -17.32 0.58 33.28
CA ASP A 896 -16.45 1.46 32.51
C ASP A 896 -16.63 2.89 33.00
N GLU A 897 -15.53 3.54 33.36
CA GLU A 897 -15.48 4.89 33.92
C GLU A 897 -14.50 5.76 33.16
N LYS A 898 -14.68 7.08 33.28
CA LYS A 898 -13.90 8.06 32.55
C LYS A 898 -13.55 9.26 33.43
N ILE A 899 -12.29 9.65 33.43
CA ILE A 899 -11.82 10.94 34.00
C ILE A 899 -11.03 11.68 32.92
N GLY A 900 -11.52 12.85 32.52
CA GLY A 900 -11.01 13.54 31.34
C GLY A 900 -11.14 12.64 30.10
N ASP A 901 -10.02 12.35 29.46
CA ASP A 901 -9.90 11.40 28.34
C ASP A 901 -9.42 9.99 28.73
N LEU A 902 -9.04 9.76 29.99
CA LEU A 902 -8.66 8.44 30.50
C LEU A 902 -9.92 7.59 30.71
N SER A 903 -10.01 6.46 29.99
CA SER A 903 -11.07 5.46 30.19
C SER A 903 -10.51 4.27 30.95
N TYR A 904 -11.14 3.89 32.06
CA TYR A 904 -10.67 2.80 32.91
C TYR A 904 -11.81 1.92 33.41
N LYS A 905 -11.46 0.69 33.80
CA LYS A 905 -12.40 -0.24 34.43
C LYS A 905 -12.35 -0.08 35.95
N ALA A 906 -13.51 0.00 36.58
CA ALA A 906 -13.66 -0.03 38.02
C ALA A 906 -14.46 -1.26 38.43
N ALA A 907 -13.85 -2.15 39.22
CA ALA A 907 -14.55 -3.24 39.86
C ALA A 907 -15.12 -2.78 41.20
N TYR A 908 -16.32 -3.23 41.51
CA TYR A 908 -16.95 -2.98 42.80
C TYR A 908 -17.45 -4.27 43.42
N ALA A 909 -17.36 -4.37 44.74
CA ALA A 909 -17.93 -5.48 45.51
C ALA A 909 -18.52 -4.97 46.84
N PRO A 910 -19.58 -5.59 47.36
CA PRO A 910 -20.08 -5.31 48.71
C PRO A 910 -19.19 -6.00 49.75
N ILE A 911 -18.95 -5.33 50.86
CA ILE A 911 -18.37 -5.92 52.07
C ILE A 911 -19.53 -6.32 52.98
N THR A 912 -19.63 -7.61 53.30
CA THR A 912 -20.68 -8.14 54.15
C THR A 912 -20.14 -8.63 55.49
N ILE A 913 -20.97 -8.57 56.53
CA ILE A 913 -20.61 -9.19 57.82
C ILE A 913 -20.76 -10.71 57.70
N PRO A 914 -19.73 -11.50 58.05
CA PRO A 914 -19.81 -12.96 58.07
C PRO A 914 -21.05 -13.44 58.85
N ASN A 915 -21.72 -14.49 58.34
CA ASN A 915 -22.94 -15.12 58.89
C ASN A 915 -24.25 -14.32 58.77
N THR A 916 -24.22 -12.98 58.69
CA THR A 916 -25.45 -12.17 58.53
C THR A 916 -25.70 -11.74 57.09
N TYR A 917 -24.68 -11.77 56.23
CA TYR A 917 -24.71 -11.30 54.83
C TYR A 917 -25.22 -9.85 54.66
N LYS A 918 -25.24 -9.08 55.74
CA LYS A 918 -25.62 -7.67 55.72
C LYS A 918 -24.47 -6.86 55.14
N THR A 919 -24.74 -6.11 54.07
CA THR A 919 -23.76 -5.20 53.48
C THR A 919 -23.49 -4.01 54.42
N VAL A 920 -22.23 -3.75 54.72
CA VAL A 920 -21.78 -2.65 55.59
C VAL A 920 -20.98 -1.58 54.88
N ALA A 921 -20.36 -1.92 53.75
CA ALA A 921 -19.57 -1.01 52.93
C ALA A 921 -19.50 -1.54 51.49
N TYR A 922 -19.00 -0.73 50.57
CA TYR A 922 -18.67 -1.14 49.21
C TYR A 922 -17.20 -0.84 48.93
N ILE A 923 -16.48 -1.75 48.28
CA ILE A 923 -15.10 -1.53 47.87
C ILE A 923 -15.01 -1.35 46.37
N GLN A 924 -14.15 -0.45 45.92
CA GLN A 924 -13.80 -0.20 44.54
C GLN A 924 -12.33 -0.51 44.29
N LEU A 925 -12.08 -1.15 43.15
CA LEU A 925 -10.78 -1.42 42.56
C LEU A 925 -10.72 -0.74 41.19
N PRO A 926 -10.14 0.48 41.08
CA PRO A 926 -9.88 1.10 39.79
C PRO A 926 -8.68 0.42 39.11
N TYR A 927 -8.78 0.19 37.81
CA TYR A 927 -7.70 -0.36 36.99
C TYR A 927 -7.35 0.62 35.87
N PHE A 928 -6.52 1.62 36.20
CA PHE A 928 -6.17 2.75 35.32
C PHE A 928 -5.30 2.35 34.11
N SER A 929 -4.55 1.25 34.18
CA SER A 929 -3.69 0.75 33.09
C SER A 929 -4.41 -0.20 32.11
N ASN A 930 -5.73 -0.38 32.26
CA ASN A 930 -6.48 -1.34 31.45
C ASN A 930 -6.40 -1.05 29.93
N GLU A 931 -6.53 0.22 29.53
CA GLU A 931 -6.58 0.60 28.12
C GLU A 931 -5.21 0.44 27.46
N THR A 932 -4.12 0.80 28.17
CA THR A 932 -2.74 0.64 27.69
C THR A 932 -2.41 -0.84 27.53
N ASP A 933 -2.67 -1.64 28.57
CA ASP A 933 -2.41 -3.09 28.54
C ASP A 933 -3.23 -3.77 27.44
N TYR A 934 -4.48 -3.34 27.26
CA TYR A 934 -5.36 -3.85 26.22
C TYR A 934 -4.84 -3.51 24.82
N ARG A 935 -4.48 -2.25 24.55
CA ARG A 935 -3.93 -1.82 23.26
C ARG A 935 -2.63 -2.54 22.91
N GLU A 936 -1.72 -2.71 23.86
CA GLU A 936 -0.44 -3.39 23.66
C GLU A 936 -0.64 -4.86 23.26
N ARG A 937 -1.49 -5.59 23.98
CA ARG A 937 -1.73 -7.00 23.67
C ARG A 937 -2.47 -7.20 22.35
N ILE A 938 -3.47 -6.35 22.06
CA ILE A 938 -4.17 -6.38 20.78
C ILE A 938 -3.22 -6.04 19.62
N SER A 939 -2.32 -5.07 19.81
CA SER A 939 -1.31 -4.72 18.80
C SER A 939 -0.38 -5.88 18.51
N SER A 940 0.14 -6.54 19.54
CA SER A 940 1.01 -7.73 19.39
C SER A 940 0.31 -8.84 18.58
N LEU A 941 -0.95 -9.12 18.88
CA LEU A 941 -1.76 -10.10 18.14
C LEU A 941 -1.98 -9.70 16.68
N LEU A 942 -2.29 -8.43 16.42
CA LEU A 942 -2.45 -7.91 15.06
C LEU A 942 -1.18 -8.10 14.24
N ASN A 943 0.00 -7.85 14.81
CA ASN A 943 1.27 -7.99 14.08
C ASN A 943 1.57 -9.44 13.73
N VAL A 944 1.29 -10.38 14.64
CA VAL A 944 1.37 -11.82 14.33
C VAL A 944 0.42 -12.19 13.19
N MET A 945 -0.82 -11.71 13.21
CA MET A 945 -1.80 -11.97 12.14
C MET A 945 -1.37 -11.37 10.80
N ILE A 946 -0.91 -10.11 10.79
CA ILE A 946 -0.39 -9.44 9.57
C ILE A 946 0.77 -10.24 8.99
N ASN A 947 1.72 -10.68 9.82
CA ASN A 947 2.86 -11.47 9.37
C ASN A 947 2.44 -12.79 8.73
N VAL A 948 1.58 -13.56 9.40
CA VAL A 948 1.07 -14.84 8.88
C VAL A 948 0.29 -14.62 7.57
N TYR A 949 -0.62 -13.65 7.54
CA TYR A 949 -1.43 -13.38 6.36
C TYR A 949 -0.62 -12.82 5.19
N ALA A 950 0.43 -12.02 5.43
CA ALA A 950 1.33 -11.57 4.38
C ALA A 950 2.02 -12.77 3.71
N ILE A 951 2.53 -13.73 4.48
CA ILE A 951 3.17 -14.94 3.96
C ILE A 951 2.16 -15.76 3.13
N VAL A 952 0.96 -15.99 3.67
CA VAL A 952 -0.10 -16.72 2.97
C VAL A 952 -0.53 -16.01 1.68
N PHE A 953 -0.66 -14.69 1.72
CA PHE A 953 -1.02 -13.88 0.55
C PHE A 953 0.01 -14.01 -0.58
N ILE A 954 1.31 -13.97 -0.28
CA ILE A 954 2.37 -14.16 -1.28
C ILE A 954 2.32 -15.57 -1.86
N ALA A 955 2.20 -16.58 -1.01
CA ALA A 955 2.13 -17.98 -1.43
C ALA A 955 0.97 -18.21 -2.40
N ILE A 956 -0.20 -17.65 -2.09
CA ILE A 956 -1.38 -17.78 -2.95
C ILE A 956 -1.26 -16.93 -4.22
N GLY A 957 -0.66 -15.74 -4.15
CA GLY A 957 -0.37 -14.94 -5.34
C GLY A 957 0.53 -15.66 -6.34
N LEU A 958 1.61 -16.31 -5.86
CA LEU A 958 2.49 -17.13 -6.69
C LEU A 958 1.75 -18.36 -7.25
N PHE A 959 0.95 -19.03 -6.40
CA PHE A 959 0.13 -20.17 -6.82
C PHE A 959 -0.88 -19.78 -7.92
N ALA A 960 -1.55 -18.63 -7.79
CA ALA A 960 -2.50 -18.12 -8.79
C ALA A 960 -1.83 -17.84 -10.14
N ILE A 961 -0.57 -17.35 -10.15
CA ILE A 961 0.19 -17.15 -11.39
C ILE A 961 0.45 -18.50 -12.10
N ILE A 962 0.83 -19.53 -11.33
CA ILE A 962 1.10 -20.88 -11.85
C ILE A 962 -0.19 -21.46 -12.45
N ILE A 963 -1.29 -21.46 -11.71
CA ILE A 963 -2.58 -21.99 -12.15
C ILE A 963 -3.08 -21.26 -13.41
N ALA A 964 -3.03 -19.93 -13.43
CA ALA A 964 -3.46 -19.19 -14.61
C ALA A 964 -2.61 -19.48 -15.86
N ARG A 965 -1.30 -19.69 -15.70
CA ARG A 965 -0.43 -20.11 -16.81
C ARG A 965 -0.78 -21.52 -17.28
N GLN A 966 -1.05 -22.44 -16.36
CA GLN A 966 -1.43 -23.82 -16.66
C GLN A 966 -2.73 -23.88 -17.47
N ILE A 967 -3.70 -23.02 -17.17
CA ILE A 967 -4.99 -22.95 -17.90
C ILE A 967 -4.83 -22.25 -19.27
N THR A 968 -4.07 -21.16 -19.33
CA THR A 968 -4.04 -20.30 -20.54
C THR A 968 -3.03 -20.74 -21.61
N ALA A 969 -1.98 -21.48 -21.26
CA ALA A 969 -1.00 -21.94 -22.24
C ALA A 969 -1.56 -22.94 -23.27
N PRO A 970 -2.35 -23.97 -22.89
CA PRO A 970 -3.00 -24.87 -23.85
C PRO A 970 -3.93 -24.16 -24.83
N LEU A 971 -4.73 -23.21 -24.34
CA LEU A 971 -5.67 -22.44 -25.17
C LEU A 971 -4.94 -21.60 -26.22
N ASN A 972 -3.83 -20.95 -25.84
CA ASN A 972 -3.00 -20.20 -26.80
C ASN A 972 -2.36 -21.13 -27.84
N PHE A 973 -1.92 -22.34 -27.44
CA PHE A 973 -1.36 -23.32 -28.37
C PHE A 973 -2.40 -23.78 -29.40
N ILE A 974 -3.63 -24.06 -28.97
CA ILE A 974 -4.75 -24.39 -29.88
C ILE A 974 -5.05 -23.21 -30.81
N GLN A 975 -5.17 -21.99 -30.27
CA GLN A 975 -5.45 -20.79 -31.07
C GLN A 975 -4.40 -20.59 -32.18
N GLN A 976 -3.12 -20.74 -31.84
CA GLN A 976 -2.03 -20.65 -32.83
C GLN A 976 -2.10 -21.79 -33.86
N SER A 977 -2.41 -23.01 -33.43
CA SER A 977 -2.55 -24.17 -34.32
C SER A 977 -3.71 -24.00 -35.30
N LEU A 978 -4.85 -23.46 -34.84
CA LEU A 978 -5.99 -23.11 -35.68
C LEU A 978 -5.62 -22.05 -36.72
N SER A 979 -4.88 -21.00 -36.33
CA SER A 979 -4.52 -19.90 -37.24
C SER A 979 -3.60 -20.31 -38.40
N LYS A 980 -2.98 -21.49 -38.34
CA LYS A 980 -2.04 -22.02 -39.34
C LYS A 980 -2.70 -22.92 -40.39
N THR A 981 -4.01 -23.16 -40.33
CA THR A 981 -4.70 -23.96 -41.35
C THR A 981 -4.81 -23.17 -42.67
N ILE A 982 -4.33 -23.76 -43.77
CA ILE A 982 -4.27 -23.11 -45.10
C ILE A 982 -5.14 -23.91 -46.08
N TYR A 983 -5.98 -23.23 -46.87
CA TYR A 983 -6.78 -23.85 -47.94
C TYR A 983 -5.88 -24.45 -49.03
N GLY A 984 -6.12 -25.71 -49.43
CA GLY A 984 -5.42 -26.38 -50.53
C GLY A 984 -4.11 -27.12 -50.17
N LYS A 985 -3.74 -27.19 -48.89
CA LYS A 985 -2.63 -28.04 -48.41
C LYS A 985 -3.12 -29.07 -47.38
N LYS A 986 -2.38 -30.16 -47.19
CA LYS A 986 -2.67 -31.17 -46.17
C LYS A 986 -2.46 -30.55 -44.78
N ASN A 987 -3.54 -30.40 -44.01
CA ASN A 987 -3.47 -29.86 -42.64
C ASN A 987 -2.98 -30.95 -41.68
N GLU A 988 -1.93 -30.66 -40.91
CA GLU A 988 -1.43 -31.59 -39.90
C GLU A 988 -2.37 -31.63 -38.68
N GLN A 989 -2.64 -32.85 -38.18
CA GLN A 989 -3.44 -33.05 -36.97
C GLN A 989 -2.69 -32.56 -35.73
N ILE A 990 -3.42 -31.92 -34.82
CA ILE A 990 -2.86 -31.51 -33.53
C ILE A 990 -2.69 -32.77 -32.67
N LYS A 991 -1.45 -33.09 -32.30
CA LYS A 991 -1.16 -34.18 -31.36
C LYS A 991 -1.20 -33.65 -29.93
N TRP A 992 -2.13 -34.17 -29.13
CA TRP A 992 -2.28 -33.83 -27.73
C TRP A 992 -2.23 -35.10 -26.89
N SER A 993 -1.38 -35.14 -25.86
CA SER A 993 -1.06 -36.34 -25.08
C SER A 993 -1.88 -36.52 -23.81
N ARG A 994 -2.64 -35.50 -23.38
CA ARG A 994 -3.45 -35.53 -22.16
C ARG A 994 -4.91 -35.80 -22.48
N ASP A 995 -5.57 -36.61 -21.66
CA ASP A 995 -7.01 -36.86 -21.74
C ASP A 995 -7.75 -35.88 -20.82
N ASP A 996 -7.76 -34.61 -21.22
CA ASP A 996 -8.42 -33.50 -20.54
C ASP A 996 -9.45 -32.83 -21.47
N GLU A 997 -10.15 -31.80 -20.99
CA GLU A 997 -11.14 -31.05 -21.78
C GLU A 997 -10.51 -30.44 -23.04
N ILE A 998 -9.20 -30.15 -22.98
CA ILE A 998 -8.42 -29.70 -24.13
C ILE A 998 -8.19 -30.84 -25.13
N GLY A 999 -7.86 -32.04 -24.65
CA GLY A 999 -7.75 -33.25 -25.48
C GLY A 999 -9.06 -33.59 -26.19
N ALA A 1000 -10.20 -33.47 -25.50
CA ALA A 1000 -11.52 -33.64 -26.10
C ALA A 1000 -11.76 -32.63 -27.23
N LEU A 1001 -11.43 -31.35 -27.01
CA LEU A 1001 -11.54 -30.30 -28.03
C LEU A 1001 -10.62 -30.57 -29.24
N VAL A 1002 -9.38 -31.01 -29.00
CA VAL A 1002 -8.43 -31.38 -30.05
C VAL A 1002 -8.92 -32.57 -30.87
N LYS A 1003 -9.55 -33.56 -30.23
CA LYS A 1003 -10.13 -34.73 -30.91
C LYS A 1003 -11.27 -34.34 -31.84
N GLU A 1004 -12.19 -33.49 -31.39
CA GLU A 1004 -13.29 -32.99 -32.24
C GLU A 1004 -12.76 -32.12 -33.38
N TYR A 1005 -11.75 -31.29 -33.13
CA TYR A 1005 -11.08 -30.54 -34.18
C TYR A 1005 -10.44 -31.45 -35.24
N ASN A 1006 -9.66 -32.46 -34.83
CA ASN A 1006 -9.01 -33.40 -35.75
C ASN A 1006 -10.06 -34.18 -36.58
N LYS A 1007 -11.20 -34.52 -35.96
CA LYS A 1007 -12.34 -35.15 -36.63
C LYS A 1007 -12.95 -34.24 -37.70
N MET A 1008 -13.15 -32.96 -37.38
CA MET A 1008 -13.64 -31.95 -38.34
C MET A 1008 -12.67 -31.79 -39.53
N ILE A 1009 -11.35 -31.70 -39.28
CA ILE A 1009 -10.34 -31.59 -40.34
C ILE A 1009 -10.35 -32.82 -41.24
N SER A 1010 -10.43 -34.02 -40.68
CA SER A 1010 -10.51 -35.27 -41.47
C SER A 1010 -11.81 -35.34 -42.30
N ALA A 1011 -12.93 -34.86 -41.76
CA ALA A 1011 -14.18 -34.77 -42.50
C ALA A 1011 -14.06 -33.78 -43.69
N LEU A 1012 -13.44 -32.63 -43.47
CA LEU A 1012 -13.20 -31.62 -44.51
C LEU A 1012 -12.31 -32.17 -45.63
N GLU A 1013 -11.23 -32.87 -45.30
CA GLU A 1013 -10.33 -33.51 -46.27
C GLU A 1013 -11.07 -34.55 -47.13
N ASN A 1014 -11.87 -35.41 -46.49
CA ASN A 1014 -12.70 -36.40 -47.19
C ASN A 1014 -13.73 -35.73 -48.11
N SER A 1015 -14.40 -34.66 -47.66
CA SER A 1015 -15.35 -33.92 -48.48
C SER A 1015 -14.69 -33.26 -49.70
N ALA A 1016 -13.49 -32.68 -49.52
CA ALA A 1016 -12.73 -32.08 -50.63
C ALA A 1016 -12.31 -33.13 -51.67
N GLN A 1017 -11.84 -34.31 -51.23
CA GLN A 1017 -11.49 -35.41 -52.13
C GLN A 1017 -12.70 -35.92 -52.91
N ARG A 1018 -13.85 -36.10 -52.24
CA ARG A 1018 -15.08 -36.52 -52.91
C ARG A 1018 -15.55 -35.51 -53.96
N LEU A 1019 -15.43 -34.21 -53.65
CA LEU A 1019 -15.77 -33.15 -54.61
C LEU A 1019 -14.88 -33.21 -55.85
N ALA A 1020 -13.55 -33.30 -55.66
CA ALA A 1020 -12.60 -33.41 -56.76
C ALA A 1020 -12.84 -34.67 -57.63
N GLN A 1021 -13.21 -35.79 -57.00
CA GLN A 1021 -13.56 -37.02 -57.71
C GLN A 1021 -14.86 -36.85 -58.52
N SER A 1022 -15.87 -36.20 -57.95
CA SER A 1022 -17.13 -35.90 -58.64
C SER A 1022 -16.92 -34.98 -59.86
N GLU A 1023 -16.06 -33.98 -59.76
CA GLU A 1023 -15.72 -33.10 -60.89
C GLU A 1023 -15.02 -33.89 -62.01
N ARG A 1024 -14.07 -34.76 -61.67
CA ARG A 1024 -13.39 -35.64 -62.63
C ARG A 1024 -14.35 -36.59 -63.33
N GLU A 1025 -15.27 -37.22 -62.59
CA GLU A 1025 -16.28 -38.12 -63.16
C GLU A 1025 -17.23 -37.39 -64.12
N SER A 1026 -17.59 -36.14 -63.80
CA SER A 1026 -18.43 -35.31 -64.68
C SER A 1026 -17.71 -35.01 -66.00
N ALA A 1027 -16.46 -34.55 -65.93
CA ALA A 1027 -15.65 -34.26 -67.12
C ALA A 1027 -15.39 -35.52 -67.97
N TRP A 1028 -15.16 -36.66 -67.33
CA TRP A 1028 -15.02 -37.97 -67.98
C TRP A 1028 -16.27 -38.37 -68.77
N ARG A 1029 -17.46 -38.19 -68.16
CA ARG A 1029 -18.74 -38.56 -68.79
C ARG A 1029 -19.02 -37.72 -70.03
N GLU A 1030 -18.66 -36.44 -70.00
CA GLU A 1030 -18.82 -35.53 -71.14
C GLU A 1030 -17.89 -35.89 -72.30
N MET A 1031 -16.60 -36.15 -72.01
CA MET A 1031 -15.64 -36.55 -73.04
C MET A 1031 -15.98 -37.92 -73.66
N ALA A 1032 -16.38 -38.91 -72.86
CA ALA A 1032 -16.75 -40.24 -73.38
C ALA A 1032 -17.91 -40.18 -74.38
N LYS A 1033 -18.88 -39.27 -74.16
CA LYS A 1033 -20.00 -39.04 -75.09
C LYS A 1033 -19.52 -38.49 -76.44
N GLN A 1034 -18.51 -37.61 -76.42
CA GLN A 1034 -17.94 -37.02 -77.63
C GLN A 1034 -17.13 -38.05 -78.43
N VAL A 1035 -16.27 -38.84 -77.76
CA VAL A 1035 -15.50 -39.91 -78.42
C VAL A 1035 -16.39 -40.96 -79.06
N ALA A 1036 -17.49 -41.35 -78.38
CA ALA A 1036 -18.48 -42.24 -78.99
C ALA A 1036 -19.07 -41.66 -80.28
N HIS A 1037 -19.27 -40.34 -80.35
CA HIS A 1037 -19.77 -39.66 -81.54
C HIS A 1037 -18.72 -39.61 -82.66
N GLU A 1038 -17.46 -39.36 -82.32
CA GLU A 1038 -16.35 -39.29 -83.27
C GLU A 1038 -15.94 -40.66 -83.82
N ILE A 1039 -16.10 -41.75 -83.06
CA ILE A 1039 -15.92 -43.13 -83.53
C ILE A 1039 -17.04 -43.55 -84.50
N LYS A 1040 -18.28 -43.12 -84.28
CA LYS A 1040 -19.44 -43.46 -85.13
C LYS A 1040 -19.32 -42.87 -86.54
N ASN A 1041 -18.71 -41.69 -86.65
CA ASN A 1041 -18.55 -40.94 -87.89
C ASN A 1041 -17.75 -41.68 -88.99
N PRO A 1042 -16.57 -42.26 -88.73
CA PRO A 1042 -15.83 -43.09 -89.71
C PRO A 1042 -16.38 -44.52 -89.85
N LEU A 1043 -17.01 -45.10 -88.81
CA LEU A 1043 -17.58 -46.46 -88.92
C LEU A 1043 -18.74 -46.55 -89.93
N THR A 1044 -19.51 -45.48 -90.09
CA THR A 1044 -20.71 -45.48 -90.94
C THR A 1044 -20.36 -45.50 -92.44
N PRO A 1045 -19.46 -44.64 -92.96
CA PRO A 1045 -18.99 -44.70 -94.34
C PRO A 1045 -18.17 -45.96 -94.65
N LEU A 1046 -17.38 -46.47 -93.69
CA LEU A 1046 -16.70 -47.77 -93.81
C LEU A 1046 -17.70 -48.89 -94.14
N LYS A 1047 -18.78 -48.98 -93.36
CA LYS A 1047 -19.84 -49.96 -93.58
C LYS A 1047 -20.56 -49.78 -94.92
N LEU A 1048 -20.94 -48.54 -95.25
CA LEU A 1048 -21.62 -48.21 -96.52
C LEU A 1048 -20.74 -48.48 -97.74
N GLY A 1049 -19.46 -48.14 -97.68
CA GLY A 1049 -18.50 -48.41 -98.74
C GLY A 1049 -18.34 -49.92 -98.97
N LEU A 1050 -18.32 -50.72 -97.90
CA LEU A 1050 -18.14 -52.17 -98.00
C LEU A 1050 -19.38 -52.83 -98.62
N GLN A 1051 -20.57 -52.33 -98.28
CA GLN A 1051 -21.85 -52.72 -98.91
C GLN A 1051 -21.90 -52.32 -100.39
N LEU A 1052 -21.40 -51.13 -100.75
CA LEU A 1052 -21.32 -50.66 -102.13
C LEU A 1052 -20.31 -51.46 -102.95
N LEU A 1053 -19.18 -51.86 -102.36
CA LEU A 1053 -18.21 -52.74 -103.00
C LEU A 1053 -18.77 -54.14 -103.25
N ASP A 1054 -19.41 -54.76 -102.24
CA ASP A 1054 -20.06 -56.07 -102.38
C ASP A 1054 -21.13 -56.04 -103.48
N LYS A 1055 -21.93 -54.97 -103.53
CA LYS A 1055 -22.92 -54.76 -104.60
C LYS A 1055 -22.26 -54.60 -105.97
N SER A 1056 -21.28 -53.71 -106.11
CA SER A 1056 -20.59 -53.47 -107.39
C SER A 1056 -19.85 -54.71 -107.91
N TRP A 1057 -19.33 -55.57 -107.01
CA TRP A 1057 -18.74 -56.85 -107.38
C TRP A 1057 -19.77 -57.83 -107.93
N LYS A 1058 -20.91 -58.00 -107.24
CA LYS A 1058 -22.03 -58.85 -107.68
C LYS A 1058 -22.63 -58.40 -109.01
N ASP A 1059 -22.75 -57.11 -109.22
CA ASP A 1059 -23.33 -56.50 -110.43
C ASP A 1059 -22.33 -56.47 -111.62
N LYS A 1060 -21.11 -57.01 -111.47
CA LYS A 1060 -20.01 -57.01 -112.47
C LYS A 1060 -19.77 -55.61 -113.08
N ASP A 1061 -19.76 -54.60 -112.21
CA ASP A 1061 -19.58 -53.21 -112.63
C ASP A 1061 -18.23 -53.05 -113.35
N PRO A 1062 -18.19 -52.58 -114.62
CA PRO A 1062 -16.95 -52.40 -115.37
C PRO A 1062 -15.98 -51.39 -114.74
N LYS A 1063 -16.40 -50.63 -113.72
CA LYS A 1063 -15.53 -49.73 -112.93
C LYS A 1063 -15.21 -50.28 -111.53
N PHE A 1064 -15.40 -51.57 -111.29
CA PHE A 1064 -15.17 -52.19 -109.98
C PHE A 1064 -13.75 -51.95 -109.47
N ASP A 1065 -12.72 -52.18 -110.29
CA ASP A 1065 -11.32 -52.06 -109.85
C ASP A 1065 -11.00 -50.63 -109.38
N GLN A 1066 -11.49 -49.60 -110.08
CA GLN A 1066 -11.33 -48.20 -109.64
C GLN A 1066 -12.09 -47.89 -108.34
N LYS A 1067 -13.29 -48.45 -108.16
CA LYS A 1067 -14.06 -48.28 -106.90
C LYS A 1067 -13.38 -49.03 -105.75
N PHE A 1068 -12.87 -50.23 -105.99
CA PHE A 1068 -12.16 -51.06 -105.03
C PHE A 1068 -10.90 -50.38 -104.52
N GLU A 1069 -10.08 -49.82 -105.42
CA GLU A 1069 -8.89 -49.07 -105.04
C GLU A 1069 -9.24 -47.82 -104.22
N ARG A 1070 -10.23 -47.03 -104.67
CA ARG A 1070 -10.66 -45.80 -103.98
C ARG A 1070 -11.22 -46.08 -102.58
N PHE A 1071 -12.11 -47.08 -102.44
CA PHE A 1071 -12.69 -47.43 -101.15
C PHE A 1071 -11.68 -48.11 -100.22
N SER A 1072 -10.81 -48.98 -100.74
CA SER A 1072 -9.74 -49.59 -99.92
C SER A 1072 -8.82 -48.53 -99.34
N LYS A 1073 -8.41 -47.54 -100.15
CA LYS A 1073 -7.60 -46.42 -99.67
C LYS A 1073 -8.35 -45.59 -98.61
N SER A 1074 -9.63 -45.28 -98.85
CA SER A 1074 -10.45 -44.55 -97.87
C SER A 1074 -10.70 -45.33 -96.57
N PHE A 1075 -10.79 -46.66 -96.62
CA PHE A 1075 -10.95 -47.49 -95.42
C PHE A 1075 -9.70 -47.50 -94.57
N VAL A 1076 -8.52 -47.61 -95.18
CA VAL A 1076 -7.25 -47.51 -94.46
C VAL A 1076 -7.17 -46.16 -93.74
N GLU A 1077 -7.46 -45.06 -94.43
CA GLU A 1077 -7.47 -43.72 -93.84
C GLU A 1077 -8.47 -43.60 -92.66
N GLN A 1078 -9.68 -44.16 -92.79
CA GLN A 1078 -10.68 -44.13 -91.71
C GLN A 1078 -10.33 -45.03 -90.53
N ILE A 1079 -9.67 -46.17 -90.75
CA ILE A 1079 -9.19 -47.07 -89.69
C ILE A 1079 -8.03 -46.43 -88.94
N GLU A 1080 -7.09 -45.79 -89.64
CA GLU A 1080 -6.01 -45.04 -89.01
C GLU A 1080 -6.55 -43.88 -88.15
N SER A 1081 -7.56 -43.16 -88.64
CA SER A 1081 -8.25 -42.12 -87.86
C SER A 1081 -8.91 -42.68 -86.59
N LEU A 1082 -9.62 -43.82 -86.69
CA LEU A 1082 -10.19 -44.53 -85.53
C LEU A 1082 -9.12 -44.96 -84.51
N SER A 1083 -7.98 -45.46 -84.99
CA SER A 1083 -6.85 -45.87 -84.15
C SER A 1083 -6.23 -44.66 -83.41
N SER A 1084 -6.13 -43.51 -84.08
CA SER A 1084 -5.65 -42.26 -83.46
C SER A 1084 -6.61 -41.76 -82.38
N ILE A 1085 -7.93 -41.72 -82.66
CA ILE A 1085 -8.94 -41.31 -81.67
C ILE A 1085 -8.91 -42.22 -80.45
N ALA A 1086 -8.83 -43.55 -80.65
CA ALA A 1086 -8.74 -44.51 -79.57
C ALA A 1086 -7.46 -44.36 -78.73
N SER A 1087 -6.33 -44.07 -79.38
CA SER A 1087 -5.05 -43.83 -78.71
C SER A 1087 -5.05 -42.53 -77.90
N GLU A 1088 -5.64 -41.45 -78.44
CA GLU A 1088 -5.77 -40.17 -77.74
C GLU A 1088 -6.75 -40.24 -76.57
N PHE A 1089 -7.89 -40.93 -76.74
CA PHE A 1089 -8.83 -41.19 -75.65
C PHE A 1089 -8.21 -42.04 -74.53
N SER A 1090 -7.45 -43.09 -74.89
CA SER A 1090 -6.71 -43.91 -73.92
C SER A 1090 -5.66 -43.09 -73.17
N ALA A 1091 -4.96 -42.17 -73.85
CA ALA A 1091 -3.99 -41.28 -73.22
C ALA A 1091 -4.64 -40.29 -72.23
N PHE A 1092 -5.83 -39.77 -72.52
CA PHE A 1092 -6.58 -38.93 -71.58
C PHE A 1092 -7.11 -39.74 -70.39
N ALA A 1093 -7.62 -40.95 -70.64
CA ALA A 1093 -8.12 -41.86 -69.60
C ALA A 1093 -7.04 -42.36 -68.63
N LYS A 1094 -5.82 -42.49 -69.13
CA LYS A 1094 -4.70 -43.00 -68.35
C LYS A 1094 -3.89 -41.94 -67.62
N MET A 1095 -4.19 -40.62 -67.74
CA MET A 1095 -3.37 -39.53 -67.17
C MET A 1095 -2.60 -39.98 -65.92
N PRO A 1096 -1.33 -40.41 -66.07
CA PRO A 1096 -0.57 -40.94 -64.95
C PRO A 1096 -0.27 -39.78 -64.01
N ASP A 1097 0.01 -40.08 -62.73
CA ASP A 1097 0.54 -39.09 -61.80
C ASP A 1097 1.72 -38.36 -62.47
N THR A 1098 1.55 -37.06 -62.70
CA THR A 1098 2.56 -36.21 -63.36
C THR A 1098 3.86 -36.29 -62.57
N LYS A 1099 4.93 -36.78 -63.20
CA LYS A 1099 6.23 -36.94 -62.53
C LYS A 1099 7.07 -35.70 -62.80
N ILE A 1100 7.00 -34.76 -61.87
CA ILE A 1100 7.80 -33.55 -61.92
C ILE A 1100 9.25 -33.91 -61.55
N GLU A 1101 10.16 -33.80 -62.51
CA GLU A 1101 11.60 -34.05 -62.35
C GLU A 1101 12.41 -32.81 -62.73
N GLN A 1102 13.65 -32.70 -62.24
CA GLN A 1102 14.57 -31.64 -62.63
C GLN A 1102 15.21 -31.97 -63.98
N ILE A 1103 14.87 -31.22 -65.02
CA ILE A 1103 15.33 -31.46 -66.39
C ILE A 1103 15.93 -30.21 -67.01
N ASP A 1104 16.93 -30.40 -67.88
CA ASP A 1104 17.50 -29.32 -68.69
C ASP A 1104 16.61 -29.05 -69.91
N ILE A 1105 16.02 -27.85 -69.94
CA ILE A 1105 15.09 -27.44 -71.00
C ILE A 1105 15.76 -27.44 -72.39
N PHE A 1106 17.03 -27.05 -72.47
CA PHE A 1106 17.74 -26.95 -73.75
C PHE A 1106 18.06 -28.32 -74.34
N GLN A 1107 18.32 -29.31 -73.47
CA GLN A 1107 18.49 -30.70 -73.89
C GLN A 1107 17.21 -31.25 -74.53
N MET A 1108 16.05 -30.99 -73.92
CA MET A 1108 14.76 -31.46 -74.43
C MET A 1108 14.37 -30.76 -75.75
N LEU A 1109 14.60 -29.45 -75.82
CA LEU A 1109 14.37 -28.68 -77.04
C LEU A 1109 15.27 -29.16 -78.20
N ASN A 1110 16.54 -29.46 -77.92
CA ASN A 1110 17.46 -29.97 -78.93
C ASN A 1110 17.05 -31.34 -79.47
N GLN A 1111 16.52 -32.22 -78.60
CA GLN A 1111 15.97 -33.52 -79.03
C GLN A 1111 14.81 -33.33 -80.02
N ALA A 1112 13.89 -32.40 -79.74
CA ALA A 1112 12.79 -32.09 -80.66
C ALA A 1112 13.28 -31.47 -81.97
N VAL A 1113 14.19 -30.50 -81.93
CA VAL A 1113 14.74 -29.83 -83.11
C VAL A 1113 15.50 -30.80 -84.02
N THR A 1114 16.27 -31.73 -83.46
CA THR A 1114 17.07 -32.69 -84.24
C THR A 1114 16.21 -33.56 -85.15
N ILE A 1115 15.01 -33.94 -84.70
CA ILE A 1115 14.08 -34.77 -85.48
C ILE A 1115 13.61 -34.03 -86.75
N PHE A 1116 13.23 -32.75 -86.61
CA PHE A 1116 12.65 -31.99 -87.72
C PHE A 1116 13.68 -31.29 -88.61
N LYS A 1117 14.91 -31.08 -88.12
CA LYS A 1117 16.00 -30.45 -88.89
C LYS A 1117 16.47 -31.29 -90.09
N GLN A 1118 16.21 -32.60 -90.08
CA GLN A 1118 16.57 -33.53 -91.16
C GLN A 1118 15.50 -33.63 -92.26
N MET A 1119 14.40 -32.90 -92.15
CA MET A 1119 13.28 -32.97 -93.08
C MET A 1119 13.50 -32.03 -94.28
N ASP A 1120 13.34 -32.54 -95.51
CA ASP A 1120 13.54 -31.76 -96.74
C ASP A 1120 12.59 -30.55 -96.80
N GLY A 1121 13.14 -29.36 -97.05
CA GLY A 1121 12.39 -28.11 -97.16
C GLY A 1121 12.16 -27.33 -95.85
N VAL A 1122 12.71 -27.79 -94.72
CA VAL A 1122 12.62 -27.12 -93.41
C VAL A 1122 13.99 -26.58 -92.97
N PHE A 1123 14.07 -25.29 -92.65
CA PHE A 1123 15.24 -24.64 -92.06
C PHE A 1123 14.93 -24.18 -90.64
N ILE A 1124 15.59 -24.79 -89.65
CA ILE A 1124 15.45 -24.42 -88.23
C ILE A 1124 16.70 -23.70 -87.75
N ALA A 1125 16.57 -22.40 -87.48
CA ALA A 1125 17.60 -21.55 -86.88
C ALA A 1125 17.53 -21.67 -85.35
N TYR A 1126 18.34 -22.58 -84.80
CA TYR A 1126 18.51 -22.79 -83.36
C TYR A 1126 19.98 -23.02 -83.02
N VAL A 1127 20.49 -22.26 -82.03
CA VAL A 1127 21.83 -22.43 -81.48
C VAL A 1127 21.68 -22.81 -80.01
N GLN A 1128 22.12 -24.02 -79.65
CA GLN A 1128 22.06 -24.50 -78.29
C GLN A 1128 23.06 -23.74 -77.39
N PRO A 1129 22.63 -23.14 -76.26
CA PRO A 1129 23.55 -22.56 -75.29
C PRO A 1129 24.44 -23.60 -74.60
N GLU A 1130 25.63 -23.18 -74.15
CA GLU A 1130 26.56 -24.03 -73.40
C GLU A 1130 26.13 -24.26 -71.93
N ALA A 1131 25.39 -23.32 -71.33
CA ALA A 1131 24.93 -23.43 -69.95
C ALA A 1131 23.53 -24.08 -69.88
N PRO A 1132 23.35 -25.17 -69.08
CA PRO A 1132 22.04 -25.80 -68.90
C PRO A 1132 21.10 -24.89 -68.09
N PHE A 1133 19.79 -24.96 -68.36
CA PHE A 1133 18.78 -24.27 -67.56
C PHE A 1133 17.77 -25.29 -67.02
N ILE A 1134 17.84 -25.53 -65.70
CA ILE A 1134 17.10 -26.59 -65.03
C ILE A 1134 15.71 -26.08 -64.62
N ILE A 1135 14.68 -26.84 -65.01
CA ILE A 1135 13.28 -26.59 -64.65
C ILE A 1135 12.66 -27.84 -64.01
N ASN A 1136 11.60 -27.64 -63.22
CA ASN A 1136 10.78 -28.73 -62.67
C ASN A 1136 9.62 -29.02 -63.63
N ALA A 1137 9.71 -30.09 -64.42
CA ALA A 1137 8.68 -30.47 -65.38
C ALA A 1137 8.65 -31.99 -65.63
N ASP A 1138 7.57 -32.48 -66.22
CA ASP A 1138 7.47 -33.87 -66.68
C ASP A 1138 8.17 -34.00 -68.04
N ARG A 1139 9.16 -34.91 -68.11
CA ARG A 1139 10.05 -35.08 -69.26
C ARG A 1139 9.28 -35.41 -70.55
N ASP A 1140 8.37 -36.38 -70.48
CA ASP A 1140 7.66 -36.87 -71.65
C ASP A 1140 6.62 -35.84 -72.12
N GLN A 1141 5.96 -35.15 -71.18
CA GLN A 1141 5.02 -34.08 -71.52
C GLN A 1141 5.72 -32.89 -72.18
N LEU A 1142 6.88 -32.47 -71.66
CA LEU A 1142 7.61 -31.32 -72.20
C LEU A 1142 8.17 -31.60 -73.59
N LEU A 1143 8.74 -32.79 -73.83
CA LEU A 1143 9.22 -33.19 -75.15
C LEU A 1143 8.07 -33.23 -76.17
N ARG A 1144 6.90 -33.75 -75.76
CA ARG A 1144 5.69 -33.72 -76.58
C ARG A 1144 5.22 -32.29 -76.88
N CYS A 1145 5.35 -31.36 -75.94
CA CYS A 1145 5.05 -29.95 -76.18
C CYS A 1145 5.90 -29.35 -77.30
N PHE A 1146 7.23 -29.53 -77.24
CA PHE A 1146 8.12 -29.01 -78.26
C PHE A 1146 7.89 -29.65 -79.63
N ASN A 1147 7.67 -30.97 -79.68
CA ASN A 1147 7.35 -31.66 -80.93
C ASN A 1147 6.06 -31.13 -81.57
N ASN A 1148 5.02 -30.88 -80.77
CA ASN A 1148 3.76 -30.34 -81.27
C ASN A 1148 3.90 -28.91 -81.78
N LEU A 1149 4.69 -28.06 -81.10
CA LEU A 1149 4.92 -26.68 -81.55
C LEU A 1149 5.73 -26.62 -82.86
N LEU A 1150 6.81 -27.40 -82.96
CA LEU A 1150 7.61 -27.47 -84.19
C LEU A 1150 6.82 -28.08 -85.35
N LYS A 1151 6.04 -29.14 -85.09
CA LYS A 1151 5.15 -29.72 -86.10
C LYS A 1151 4.08 -28.72 -86.57
N ASN A 1152 3.46 -27.98 -85.65
CA ASN A 1152 2.48 -26.95 -85.99
C ASN A 1152 3.10 -25.83 -86.84
N ALA A 1153 4.34 -25.42 -86.54
CA ALA A 1153 5.08 -24.43 -87.33
C ALA A 1153 5.35 -24.91 -88.78
N ILE A 1154 5.76 -26.18 -88.95
CA ILE A 1154 5.98 -26.77 -90.27
C ILE A 1154 4.67 -26.84 -91.06
N GLU A 1155 3.59 -27.33 -90.44
CA GLU A 1155 2.28 -27.47 -91.07
C GLU A 1155 1.63 -26.13 -91.42
N ALA A 1156 2.05 -25.03 -90.81
CA ALA A 1156 1.54 -23.68 -91.10
C ALA A 1156 2.17 -23.04 -92.35
N THR A 1157 3.22 -23.65 -92.92
CA THR A 1157 3.98 -23.11 -94.06
C THR A 1157 3.25 -23.36 -95.40
N PRO A 1158 3.08 -22.34 -96.27
CA PRO A 1158 2.46 -22.50 -97.59
C PRO A 1158 3.22 -23.46 -98.52
N GLN A 1159 2.49 -24.27 -99.29
CA GLN A 1159 3.08 -25.16 -100.31
C GLN A 1159 3.92 -24.37 -101.33
N GLY A 1160 5.18 -24.78 -101.53
CA GLY A 1160 6.13 -24.15 -102.45
C GLY A 1160 7.04 -23.09 -101.81
N THR A 1161 6.87 -22.79 -100.52
CA THR A 1161 7.77 -21.91 -99.75
C THR A 1161 8.64 -22.72 -98.79
N GLN A 1162 9.88 -22.27 -98.55
CA GLN A 1162 10.76 -22.91 -97.58
C GLN A 1162 10.30 -22.58 -96.15
N CYS A 1163 10.11 -23.59 -95.31
CA CYS A 1163 9.72 -23.42 -93.91
C CYS A 1163 10.92 -22.89 -93.12
N ILE A 1164 10.78 -21.73 -92.49
CA ILE A 1164 11.81 -21.11 -91.65
C ILE A 1164 11.27 -21.02 -90.22
N ILE A 1165 11.95 -21.71 -89.30
CA ILE A 1165 11.63 -21.68 -87.86
C ILE A 1165 12.81 -21.07 -87.10
N GLU A 1166 12.58 -19.96 -86.41
CA GLU A 1166 13.56 -19.31 -85.53
C GLU A 1166 13.24 -19.64 -84.08
N VAL A 1167 14.22 -20.22 -83.37
CA VAL A 1167 14.07 -20.54 -81.95
C VAL A 1167 15.06 -19.71 -81.14
N ASN A 1168 14.53 -18.79 -80.34
CA ASN A 1168 15.29 -17.84 -79.52
C ASN A 1168 14.93 -17.99 -78.04
N TYR A 1169 15.81 -17.56 -77.14
CA TYR A 1169 15.53 -17.58 -75.70
C TYR A 1169 16.12 -16.35 -74.98
N LEU A 1170 15.53 -15.99 -73.84
CA LEU A 1170 16.02 -14.96 -72.93
C LEU A 1170 15.96 -15.49 -71.49
N ILE A 1171 17.12 -15.51 -70.81
CA ILE A 1171 17.23 -15.99 -69.43
C ILE A 1171 17.27 -14.79 -68.48
N THR A 1172 16.43 -14.82 -67.45
CA THR A 1172 16.48 -13.90 -66.31
C THR A 1172 16.90 -14.64 -65.04
N SER A 1173 17.20 -13.95 -63.94
CA SER A 1173 17.68 -14.58 -62.70
C SER A 1173 16.73 -15.62 -62.07
N LYS A 1174 15.47 -15.71 -62.55
CA LYS A 1174 14.46 -16.63 -62.00
C LYS A 1174 13.67 -17.40 -63.06
N ASN A 1175 13.62 -16.94 -64.31
CA ASN A 1175 12.79 -17.55 -65.38
C ASN A 1175 13.52 -17.59 -66.73
N ILE A 1176 13.18 -18.55 -67.58
CA ILE A 1176 13.54 -18.59 -69.01
C ILE A 1176 12.30 -18.26 -69.87
N LEU A 1177 12.47 -17.40 -70.87
CA LEU A 1177 11.50 -17.14 -71.92
C LEU A 1177 12.00 -17.77 -73.22
N LEU A 1178 11.30 -18.77 -73.74
CA LEU A 1178 11.56 -19.41 -75.03
C LEU A 1178 10.59 -18.85 -76.09
N THR A 1179 11.11 -18.62 -77.28
CA THR A 1179 10.38 -18.09 -78.44
C THR A 1179 10.56 -19.01 -79.63
N ILE A 1180 9.46 -19.48 -80.22
CA ILE A 1180 9.46 -20.29 -81.44
C ILE A 1180 8.65 -19.53 -82.49
N LYS A 1181 9.32 -19.01 -83.51
CA LYS A 1181 8.74 -18.19 -84.58
C LYS A 1181 8.78 -18.93 -85.91
N ASP A 1182 7.64 -18.98 -86.59
CA ASP A 1182 7.50 -19.53 -87.94
C ASP A 1182 7.20 -18.43 -88.98
N ASN A 1183 7.40 -18.75 -90.26
CA ASN A 1183 7.03 -17.92 -91.41
C ASN A 1183 5.75 -18.43 -92.12
N GLY A 1184 4.84 -19.05 -91.38
CA GLY A 1184 3.59 -19.61 -91.90
C GLY A 1184 2.51 -18.57 -92.24
N ASN A 1185 1.29 -19.03 -92.52
CA ASN A 1185 0.17 -18.16 -92.90
C ASN A 1185 -0.39 -17.26 -91.78
N GLY A 1186 0.08 -17.40 -90.54
CA GLY A 1186 -0.48 -16.73 -89.37
C GLY A 1186 -1.87 -17.28 -88.97
N ILE A 1187 -2.42 -16.76 -87.87
CA ILE A 1187 -3.71 -17.18 -87.30
C ILE A 1187 -4.74 -16.02 -87.41
N PRO A 1188 -5.92 -16.26 -88.01
CA PRO A 1188 -6.98 -15.25 -88.14
C PRO A 1188 -7.47 -14.70 -86.79
N GLU A 1189 -7.84 -13.41 -86.74
CA GLU A 1189 -8.27 -12.69 -85.54
C GLU A 1189 -9.39 -13.42 -84.77
N GLU A 1190 -10.39 -13.95 -85.50
CA GLU A 1190 -11.56 -14.64 -84.94
C GLU A 1190 -11.22 -15.96 -84.22
N MET A 1191 -10.05 -16.53 -84.49
CA MET A 1191 -9.63 -17.82 -83.92
C MET A 1191 -8.72 -17.66 -82.71
N ARG A 1192 -8.17 -16.47 -82.47
CA ARG A 1192 -7.10 -16.25 -81.46
C ARG A 1192 -7.49 -16.65 -80.04
N GLU A 1193 -8.73 -16.37 -79.63
CA GLU A 1193 -9.20 -16.69 -78.29
C GLU A 1193 -9.46 -18.19 -78.08
N LYS A 1194 -9.70 -18.93 -79.17
CA LYS A 1194 -10.15 -20.34 -79.12
C LYS A 1194 -9.02 -21.35 -79.35
N ILE A 1195 -7.84 -20.94 -79.81
CA ILE A 1195 -6.79 -21.90 -80.21
C ILE A 1195 -6.25 -22.78 -79.08
N PHE A 1196 -6.42 -22.37 -77.82
CA PHE A 1196 -6.03 -23.16 -76.65
C PHE A 1196 -7.21 -23.88 -75.99
N GLU A 1197 -8.44 -23.71 -76.51
CA GLU A 1197 -9.59 -24.46 -76.03
C GLU A 1197 -9.48 -25.93 -76.48
N PRO A 1198 -9.74 -26.91 -75.59
CA PRO A 1198 -9.79 -28.31 -75.98
C PRO A 1198 -10.79 -28.53 -77.11
N ASN A 1199 -10.44 -29.37 -78.10
CA ASN A 1199 -11.26 -29.74 -79.27
C ASN A 1199 -11.42 -28.64 -80.33
N PHE A 1200 -10.73 -27.51 -80.21
CA PHE A 1200 -10.70 -26.50 -81.27
C PHE A 1200 -9.64 -26.85 -82.33
N THR A 1201 -10.08 -27.08 -83.57
CA THR A 1201 -9.21 -27.42 -84.72
C THR A 1201 -9.78 -26.82 -86.01
N THR A 1202 -8.90 -26.39 -86.90
CA THR A 1202 -9.24 -25.86 -88.23
C THR A 1202 -8.92 -26.86 -89.36
N LYS A 1203 -8.41 -28.05 -89.01
CA LYS A 1203 -7.94 -29.09 -89.95
C LYS A 1203 -8.93 -30.26 -90.00
N SER A 1204 -9.14 -30.82 -91.20
CA SER A 1204 -10.05 -31.95 -91.42
C SER A 1204 -9.61 -33.27 -90.77
N SER A 1205 -8.34 -33.39 -90.36
CA SER A 1205 -7.75 -34.58 -89.72
C SER A 1205 -7.15 -34.32 -88.32
N GLY A 1206 -7.26 -33.10 -87.78
CA GLY A 1206 -6.67 -32.74 -86.49
C GLY A 1206 -7.65 -32.94 -85.33
N THR A 1207 -7.19 -33.42 -84.18
CA THR A 1207 -8.05 -33.73 -83.01
C THR A 1207 -8.34 -32.53 -82.11
N GLY A 1208 -7.72 -31.37 -82.36
CA GLY A 1208 -7.94 -30.15 -81.57
C GLY A 1208 -7.45 -30.21 -80.12
N LEU A 1209 -6.74 -31.27 -79.73
CA LEU A 1209 -6.23 -31.45 -78.36
C LEU A 1209 -4.79 -30.99 -78.17
N GLY A 1210 -4.02 -30.79 -79.26
CA GLY A 1210 -2.58 -30.54 -79.22
C GLY A 1210 -2.16 -29.24 -78.51
N LEU A 1211 -2.77 -28.10 -78.84
CA LEU A 1211 -2.44 -26.80 -78.24
C LEU A 1211 -3.00 -26.67 -76.81
N ALA A 1212 -4.18 -27.23 -76.55
CA ALA A 1212 -4.75 -27.32 -75.20
C ALA A 1212 -3.86 -28.17 -74.26
N PHE A 1213 -3.30 -29.28 -74.77
CA PHE A 1213 -2.31 -30.08 -74.04
C PHE A 1213 -1.06 -29.27 -73.72
N ILE A 1214 -0.51 -28.53 -74.69
CA ILE A 1214 0.68 -27.69 -74.46
C ILE A 1214 0.41 -26.67 -73.34
N LYS A 1215 -0.74 -25.99 -73.36
CA LYS A 1215 -1.11 -25.03 -72.31
C LYS A 1215 -1.15 -25.69 -70.93
N ASN A 1216 -1.84 -26.81 -70.79
CA ASN A 1216 -1.92 -27.54 -69.52
C ASN A 1216 -0.54 -28.03 -69.04
N SER A 1217 0.30 -28.58 -69.93
CA SER A 1217 1.62 -29.06 -69.56
C SER A 1217 2.57 -27.94 -69.13
N ILE A 1218 2.48 -26.76 -69.75
CA ILE A 1218 3.29 -25.59 -69.36
C ILE A 1218 2.79 -24.97 -68.04
N GLU A 1219 1.47 -24.89 -67.84
CA GLU A 1219 0.88 -24.42 -66.58
C GLU A 1219 1.18 -25.37 -65.41
N ASN A 1220 1.17 -26.69 -65.63
CA ASN A 1220 1.58 -27.69 -64.64
C ASN A 1220 3.05 -27.55 -64.21
N ALA A 1221 3.91 -27.04 -65.10
CA ALA A 1221 5.31 -26.69 -64.79
C ALA A 1221 5.45 -25.29 -64.15
N ASN A 1222 4.35 -24.69 -63.66
CA ASN A 1222 4.26 -23.31 -63.15
C ASN A 1222 4.70 -22.24 -64.18
N GLY A 1223 4.59 -22.56 -65.47
CA GLY A 1223 4.92 -21.66 -66.57
C GLY A 1223 3.71 -20.95 -67.19
N LYS A 1224 3.96 -20.16 -68.24
CA LYS A 1224 2.94 -19.48 -69.04
C LYS A 1224 3.23 -19.61 -70.52
N ILE A 1225 2.21 -19.79 -71.35
CA ILE A 1225 2.31 -19.78 -72.81
C ILE A 1225 1.35 -18.75 -73.42
N TRP A 1226 1.82 -18.04 -74.45
CA TRP A 1226 1.01 -17.15 -75.30
C TRP A 1226 1.61 -17.09 -76.71
N PHE A 1227 0.98 -16.37 -77.64
CA PHE A 1227 1.48 -16.23 -79.01
C PHE A 1227 1.16 -14.85 -79.59
N GLU A 1228 1.92 -14.46 -80.59
CA GLU A 1228 1.69 -13.29 -81.44
C GLU A 1228 1.70 -13.75 -82.90
N THR A 1229 0.81 -13.24 -83.73
CA THR A 1229 0.64 -13.72 -85.10
C THR A 1229 0.21 -12.61 -86.03
N THR A 1230 0.69 -12.63 -87.27
CA THR A 1230 0.26 -11.71 -88.32
C THR A 1230 -0.07 -12.52 -89.57
N MET A 1231 -1.28 -12.33 -90.10
CA MET A 1231 -1.75 -13.02 -91.30
C MET A 1231 -0.79 -12.83 -92.47
N GLY A 1232 -0.41 -13.93 -93.13
CA GLY A 1232 0.52 -13.97 -94.26
C GLY A 1232 1.99 -13.75 -93.91
N VAL A 1233 2.35 -13.58 -92.63
CA VAL A 1233 3.73 -13.34 -92.16
C VAL A 1233 4.23 -14.48 -91.27
N GLY A 1234 3.41 -14.98 -90.34
CA GLY A 1234 3.78 -16.09 -89.46
C GLY A 1234 3.26 -15.96 -88.02
N THR A 1235 3.60 -16.93 -87.19
CA THR A 1235 3.25 -16.96 -85.76
C THR A 1235 4.49 -17.10 -84.88
N THR A 1236 4.48 -16.45 -83.71
CA THR A 1236 5.51 -16.57 -82.67
C THR A 1236 4.86 -17.06 -81.38
N PHE A 1237 5.25 -18.24 -80.91
CA PHE A 1237 4.85 -18.76 -79.60
C PHE A 1237 5.90 -18.41 -78.54
N TYR A 1238 5.42 -17.96 -77.39
CA TYR A 1238 6.21 -17.58 -76.22
C TYR A 1238 5.93 -18.53 -75.06
N LEU A 1239 6.97 -19.09 -74.45
CA LEU A 1239 6.88 -19.99 -73.30
C LEU A 1239 7.77 -19.47 -72.17
N SER A 1240 7.18 -19.12 -71.02
CA SER A 1240 7.88 -18.67 -69.82
C SER A 1240 7.87 -19.78 -68.76
N LEU A 1241 9.05 -20.22 -68.30
CA LEU A 1241 9.20 -21.28 -67.30
C LEU A 1241 10.11 -20.82 -66.14
N PRO A 1242 9.75 -21.07 -64.87
CA PRO A 1242 10.60 -20.72 -63.72
C PRO A 1242 11.75 -21.72 -63.55
N ALA A 1243 12.88 -21.24 -63.02
CA ALA A 1243 13.99 -22.10 -62.62
C ALA A 1243 13.55 -23.05 -61.50
N ALA A 1244 14.12 -24.26 -61.47
CA ALA A 1244 13.94 -25.18 -60.35
C ALA A 1244 14.45 -24.53 -59.05
N SER A 1245 13.57 -24.40 -58.07
CA SER A 1245 13.84 -23.81 -56.75
C SER A 1245 14.57 -24.76 -55.81
#